data_AF-A0A6P6SP98-F1
#
_entry.id   AF-A0A6P6SP98-F1
#
_cell.length_a   1.000
_cell.length_b   1.000
_cell.length_c   1.000
_cell.angle_alpha   90.00
_cell.angle_beta   90.00
_cell.angle_gamma   90.00
#
_symmetry.space_group_name_H-M   'P 1'
#
loop_
_entity.id
_entity.type
_entity.pdbx_description
1 polymer ?
#
loop_
_entity_poly.entity_id
_entity_poly.type
_entity_poly.pdbx_seq_one_letter_code
_entity_poly.pdbx_strand_id
1 'polypeptide(L)'
;MGDILVSIAWQKALMVNDEKLKSMEMLDGDSRQISTKYLEFRRSGECFAEGVCNDYDAVVIGSGYGGSVAACRLAMGGLRVCLLEKGRKWEAQDFPTDTSQMLSAVRMEHRTFGVSFGPKDSLYQLQLFHSWACSTRVQVCRHDDSVAAMACGLGGGSLVNAGVVVPTPARTRRNPKWPKDWEKDWEVCEALASTMLRIQDVPIKFRNARIMDEAVGEETGFKNPEPLKLTVNFDTEDQMYSSKKFGKADSCQACGNCMSGCPYNAKNSTDKTYLLSAIQAGCDIRTACEVQYVFRNLDDTSEVDEAICRRKSRRWLVFLNEFECIASDFVVLSAGVFGTTKVLFQSQMRGLILSKKLGCGLSCNGNNVAYLSRSRAPLNACGLDRKKLPEVPFEERPGPSITSSYISSLGFTIQSAVIPIAFPWLLFKGITTYGWPIGYNILDSIVHKVKHLFGQPSQDMVLNVIGYDNGDGKLTFRKDTNEICFQPPSDPLLARKIEALQRITKKLGGILFMSRYRSTSVHLLGGCCSSSDASSGVCNSNGQVFDTLNPTTVYPGLYVCDGSLIPCSVGINPCLTIATAAEHVSKHPLQDALDYKSKDVDFVRGKPVEKKSLVRSWKSEISRGSAVHFKETMRGHVGGLPCVAYLKLKLNARRTSEKTIGDFREPNPILQGKVSGHVMCSAIEMDKLHVIDGEVDLCHVDIKTPYTQYMHYRLLLAASSGSRYILEGKKVMNPFLLGLDAWKDSTTLHVVLRKISQHTSEEVMISLKGKLHISMIELLKSLFSMSGKGKMKFLHILLQSLFRTYISQVPRASQKGFTPLDPYQNSYPRSTLHEIRTEDGIIISCQQWKCNQEPQRQEEGNKPFPVLLINGYATESYCLPTESNDLVRSLLHQGHETWLLQTRLLGTSSSINMTVEAIGMFDIPAAINKISELHGESVKIHVVAHCVGGLAIHIALMGGHVFYKRIASLSCTNSSMFFKLTAWSKFKLWLPLIPVSTLVARYFALVHIECGERVWTGFD
;
A
#
# COMPACT_ATOMS: atom_id res chain seq x y z
N MET A 1 42.91 35.72 -1.62
CA MET A 1 42.53 35.48 -3.03
C MET A 1 41.53 34.33 -3.24
N GLY A 2 41.26 33.47 -2.25
CA GLY A 2 40.22 32.43 -2.36
C GLY A 2 38.77 32.92 -2.20
N ASP A 3 38.54 33.98 -1.40
CA ASP A 3 37.17 34.40 -1.05
C ASP A 3 36.53 35.42 -2.00
N ILE A 4 37.28 35.98 -2.96
CA ILE A 4 36.74 36.89 -3.98
C ILE A 4 36.20 36.13 -5.20
N LEU A 5 36.68 34.91 -5.45
CA LEU A 5 36.22 34.06 -6.57
C LEU A 5 34.87 33.39 -6.30
N VAL A 6 34.51 33.16 -5.03
CA VAL A 6 33.23 32.53 -4.66
C VAL A 6 32.07 33.54 -4.72
N SER A 7 32.32 34.83 -4.44
CA SER A 7 31.30 35.89 -4.54
C SER A 7 30.95 36.25 -5.99
N ILE A 8 31.93 36.25 -6.90
CA ILE A 8 31.71 36.53 -8.34
C ILE A 8 30.99 35.36 -9.04
N ALA A 9 31.18 34.12 -8.59
CA ALA A 9 30.47 32.96 -9.12
C ALA A 9 28.98 32.93 -8.71
N TRP A 10 28.64 33.48 -7.54
CA TRP A 10 27.26 33.55 -7.04
C TRP A 10 26.45 34.70 -7.68
N GLN A 11 27.06 35.83 -8.03
CA GLN A 11 26.36 36.92 -8.73
C GLN A 11 26.10 36.63 -10.22
N LYS A 12 26.90 35.78 -10.89
CA LYS A 12 26.64 35.37 -12.28
C LYS A 12 25.57 34.28 -12.44
N ALA A 13 25.29 33.51 -11.39
CA ALA A 13 24.22 32.50 -11.41
C ALA A 13 22.81 33.10 -11.26
N LEU A 14 22.70 34.37 -10.85
CA LEU A 14 21.44 35.08 -10.62
C LEU A 14 21.02 36.03 -11.77
N MET A 15 21.79 36.12 -12.86
CA MET A 15 21.47 37.00 -14.01
C MET A 15 21.35 36.28 -15.36
N VAL A 16 21.18 34.96 -15.37
CA VAL A 16 20.90 34.20 -16.61
C VAL A 16 19.72 33.27 -16.38
N ASN A 17 18.51 33.81 -16.26
CA ASN A 17 17.29 33.01 -16.34
C ASN A 17 15.98 33.78 -16.62
N ASP A 18 16.03 34.91 -17.34
CA ASP A 18 14.81 35.70 -17.61
C ASP A 18 14.36 35.71 -19.09
N GLU A 19 15.20 35.30 -20.04
CA GLU A 19 14.81 35.31 -21.47
C GLU A 19 14.43 33.93 -22.06
N LYS A 20 14.65 32.83 -21.33
CA LYS A 20 14.24 31.48 -21.77
C LYS A 20 12.92 30.99 -21.18
N LEU A 21 12.32 31.72 -20.24
CA LEU A 21 11.01 31.38 -19.68
C LEU A 21 9.82 31.97 -20.46
N LYS A 22 10.01 33.05 -21.23
CA LYS A 22 8.92 33.67 -22.01
C LYS A 22 8.50 32.90 -23.29
N SER A 23 9.28 31.91 -23.74
CA SER A 23 8.94 31.11 -24.93
C SER A 23 8.17 29.82 -24.63
N MET A 24 7.90 29.51 -23.36
CA MET A 24 7.04 28.38 -22.96
C MET A 24 5.63 28.81 -22.51
N GLU A 25 5.33 30.10 -22.49
CA GLU A 25 4.00 30.64 -22.11
C GLU A 25 3.00 30.72 -23.28
N MET A 26 3.37 30.35 -24.51
CA MET A 26 2.45 30.36 -25.68
C MET A 26 1.84 28.99 -26.03
N LEU A 27 1.77 28.05 -25.08
CA LEU A 27 1.08 26.76 -25.26
C LEU A 27 0.01 26.49 -24.19
N ASP A 28 -0.46 27.52 -23.49
CA ASP A 28 -1.47 27.40 -22.43
C ASP A 28 -2.86 27.93 -22.86
N GLY A 29 -3.25 27.57 -24.08
CA GLY A 29 -4.59 27.82 -24.61
C GLY A 29 -5.45 26.57 -24.62
N ASP A 30 -5.45 25.74 -23.56
CA ASP A 30 -6.34 24.56 -23.53
C ASP A 30 -6.70 24.01 -22.14
N SER A 31 -6.73 24.87 -21.12
CA SER A 31 -7.11 24.47 -19.75
C SER A 31 -8.60 24.09 -19.61
N ARG A 32 -9.45 24.37 -20.61
CA ARG A 32 -10.88 23.99 -20.62
C ARG A 32 -11.20 22.68 -21.35
N GLN A 33 -10.43 22.23 -22.35
CA GLN A 33 -10.70 20.94 -23.03
C GLN A 33 -10.15 19.71 -22.29
N ILE A 34 -9.18 19.90 -21.38
CA ILE A 34 -8.63 18.79 -20.57
C ILE A 34 -9.65 18.32 -19.52
N SER A 35 -10.55 19.21 -19.07
CA SER A 35 -11.64 18.90 -18.14
C SER A 35 -12.66 17.90 -18.73
N THR A 36 -12.97 18.03 -20.02
CA THR A 36 -13.90 17.11 -20.72
C THR A 36 -13.27 15.73 -20.94
N LYS A 37 -11.96 15.65 -21.20
CA LYS A 37 -11.21 14.38 -21.24
C LYS A 37 -11.03 13.72 -19.87
N TYR A 38 -11.07 14.50 -18.79
CA TYR A 38 -11.06 14.00 -17.42
C TYR A 38 -12.32 13.19 -17.09
N LEU A 39 -13.45 13.51 -17.72
CA LEU A 39 -14.73 12.79 -17.59
C LEU A 39 -14.89 11.67 -18.64
N GLU A 40 -14.40 11.84 -19.87
CA GLU A 40 -14.55 10.82 -20.92
C GLU A 40 -13.64 9.59 -20.75
N PHE A 41 -12.45 9.71 -20.14
CA PHE A 41 -11.64 8.52 -19.83
C PHE A 41 -12.28 7.69 -18.69
N ARG A 42 -13.01 8.35 -17.77
CA ARG A 42 -13.84 7.69 -16.73
C ARG A 42 -15.08 7.00 -17.29
N ARG A 43 -15.56 7.35 -18.49
CA ARG A 43 -16.68 6.68 -19.19
C ARG A 43 -16.32 5.32 -19.78
N SER A 44 -15.03 4.93 -19.82
CA SER A 44 -14.65 3.53 -19.99
C SER A 44 -14.79 2.79 -18.67
N GLY A 45 -16.04 2.49 -18.30
CA GLY A 45 -16.44 1.87 -17.04
C GLY A 45 -15.93 0.43 -16.85
N GLU A 46 -14.66 0.28 -16.49
CA GLU A 46 -14.10 -0.95 -15.95
C GLU A 46 -13.28 -0.66 -14.70
N CYS A 47 -14.00 -0.46 -13.60
CA CYS A 47 -13.46 -0.30 -12.26
C CYS A 47 -13.07 -1.67 -11.68
N PHE A 48 -12.06 -2.39 -12.18
CA PHE A 48 -11.93 -3.79 -11.73
C PHE A 48 -10.52 -4.28 -11.43
N ALA A 49 -10.28 -4.40 -10.12
CA ALA A 49 -9.58 -5.51 -9.50
C ALA A 49 -10.22 -6.87 -9.90
N GLU A 50 -10.19 -7.23 -11.18
CA GLU A 50 -10.63 -8.53 -11.69
C GLU A 50 -9.47 -9.54 -11.72
N GLY A 51 -8.84 -9.68 -10.55
CA GLY A 51 -8.17 -10.91 -10.17
C GLY A 51 -9.05 -11.64 -9.18
N VAL A 52 -10.27 -12.06 -9.56
CA VAL A 52 -11.27 -12.69 -8.67
C VAL A 52 -11.16 -12.14 -7.24
N CYS A 53 -11.41 -10.84 -7.05
CA CYS A 53 -11.64 -10.35 -5.70
C CYS A 53 -12.90 -11.09 -5.24
N ASN A 54 -12.72 -12.13 -4.44
CA ASN A 54 -13.84 -12.75 -3.74
C ASN A 54 -14.36 -11.68 -2.80
N ASP A 55 -15.39 -10.96 -3.22
CA ASP A 55 -16.00 -9.91 -2.41
C ASP A 55 -16.78 -10.56 -1.27
N TYR A 56 -16.45 -10.16 -0.04
CA TYR A 56 -17.16 -10.60 1.16
C TYR A 56 -17.98 -9.45 1.72
N ASP A 57 -19.04 -9.79 2.45
CA ASP A 57 -19.76 -8.76 3.20
C ASP A 57 -18.91 -8.33 4.40
N ALA A 58 -18.26 -9.29 5.06
CA ALA A 58 -17.35 -9.02 6.18
C ALA A 58 -16.05 -9.83 6.09
N VAL A 59 -14.93 -9.21 6.47
CA VAL A 59 -13.63 -9.85 6.67
C VAL A 59 -13.26 -9.81 8.16
N VAL A 60 -12.93 -10.96 8.74
CA VAL A 60 -12.47 -11.10 10.12
C VAL A 60 -10.98 -11.45 10.12
N ILE A 61 -10.17 -10.67 10.82
CA ILE A 61 -8.70 -10.79 10.80
C ILE A 61 -8.25 -11.41 12.13
N GLY A 62 -7.76 -12.65 12.08
CA GLY A 62 -7.34 -13.43 13.24
C GLY A 62 -8.41 -14.39 13.75
N SER A 63 -7.97 -15.57 14.22
CA SER A 63 -8.84 -16.69 14.63
C SER A 63 -8.82 -17.01 16.12
N GLY A 64 -8.39 -16.08 16.97
CA GLY A 64 -8.48 -16.22 18.43
C GLY A 64 -9.92 -16.17 18.95
N TYR A 65 -10.08 -15.97 20.27
CA TYR A 65 -11.41 -15.86 20.91
C TYR A 65 -12.32 -14.83 20.22
N GLY A 66 -11.85 -13.59 20.09
CA GLY A 66 -12.61 -12.50 19.45
C GLY A 66 -13.08 -12.81 18.03
N GLY A 67 -12.14 -13.18 17.17
CA GLY A 67 -12.38 -13.41 15.75
C GLY A 67 -13.19 -14.66 15.49
N SER A 68 -13.05 -15.69 16.32
CA SER A 68 -13.89 -16.89 16.24
C SER A 68 -15.35 -16.56 16.58
N VAL A 69 -15.58 -15.77 17.64
CA VAL A 69 -16.93 -15.29 18.01
C VAL A 69 -17.51 -14.44 16.88
N ALA A 70 -16.78 -13.42 16.43
CA ALA A 70 -17.24 -12.51 15.38
C ALA A 70 -17.56 -13.26 14.07
N ALA A 71 -16.67 -14.12 13.59
CA ALA A 71 -16.91 -14.89 12.37
C ALA A 71 -18.11 -15.83 12.52
N CYS A 72 -18.27 -16.46 13.68
CA CYS A 72 -19.43 -17.32 13.96
C CYS A 72 -20.74 -16.53 13.91
N ARG A 73 -20.83 -15.41 14.64
CA ARG A 73 -22.06 -14.61 14.72
C ARG A 73 -22.43 -13.96 13.38
N LEU A 74 -21.44 -13.41 12.67
CA LEU A 74 -21.65 -12.80 11.35
C LEU A 74 -22.09 -13.85 10.32
N ALA A 75 -21.46 -15.02 10.28
CA ALA A 75 -21.84 -16.09 9.35
C ALA A 75 -23.21 -16.68 9.67
N MET A 76 -23.52 -16.92 10.96
CA MET A 76 -24.85 -17.37 11.39
C MET A 76 -25.94 -16.33 11.09
N GLY A 77 -25.59 -15.04 11.10
CA GLY A 77 -26.44 -13.94 10.66
C GLY A 77 -26.65 -13.85 9.14
N GLY A 78 -26.11 -14.81 8.36
CA GLY A 78 -26.30 -14.90 6.91
C GLY A 78 -25.36 -14.02 6.08
N LEU A 79 -24.32 -13.45 6.68
CA LEU A 79 -23.30 -12.69 5.94
C LEU A 79 -22.29 -13.61 5.26
N ARG A 80 -21.79 -13.21 4.09
CA ARG A 80 -20.63 -13.85 3.46
C ARG A 80 -19.37 -13.38 4.17
N VAL A 81 -18.80 -14.25 5.01
CA VAL A 81 -17.65 -13.93 5.86
C VAL A 81 -16.39 -14.63 5.36
N CYS A 82 -15.28 -13.90 5.31
CA CYS A 82 -13.94 -14.46 5.19
C CYS A 82 -13.14 -14.25 6.48
N LEU A 83 -12.67 -15.33 7.10
CA LEU A 83 -11.71 -15.26 8.19
C LEU A 83 -10.28 -15.48 7.67
N LEU A 84 -9.37 -14.60 8.05
CA LEU A 84 -7.95 -14.64 7.67
C LEU A 84 -7.09 -14.94 8.90
N GLU A 85 -6.32 -16.03 8.86
CA GLU A 85 -5.41 -16.46 9.92
C GLU A 85 -3.97 -16.52 9.43
N LYS A 86 -3.05 -15.88 10.17
CA LYS A 86 -1.62 -15.87 9.84
C LYS A 86 -0.96 -17.25 9.98
N GLY A 87 -1.31 -17.99 11.03
CA GLY A 87 -0.79 -19.34 11.26
C GLY A 87 -1.45 -20.39 10.38
N ARG A 88 -0.95 -21.63 10.47
CA ARG A 88 -1.56 -22.81 9.84
C ARG A 88 -2.63 -23.43 10.73
N LYS A 89 -3.37 -24.41 10.19
CA LYS A 89 -4.17 -25.33 11.01
C LYS A 89 -3.24 -26.33 11.72
N TRP A 90 -3.46 -26.54 13.01
CA TRP A 90 -2.74 -27.51 13.83
C TRP A 90 -3.69 -28.65 14.19
N GLU A 91 -3.29 -29.88 13.90
CA GLU A 91 -4.00 -31.09 14.32
C GLU A 91 -3.40 -31.66 15.60
N ALA A 92 -4.10 -32.58 16.28
CA ALA A 92 -3.64 -33.17 17.54
C ALA A 92 -2.23 -33.77 17.45
N GLN A 93 -1.92 -34.45 16.35
CA GLN A 93 -0.61 -35.04 16.07
C GLN A 93 0.51 -34.03 15.78
N ASP A 94 0.16 -32.77 15.47
CA ASP A 94 1.14 -31.73 15.18
C ASP A 94 1.68 -31.07 16.46
N PHE A 95 0.98 -31.22 17.59
CA PHE A 95 1.37 -30.54 18.82
C PHE A 95 2.62 -31.16 19.43
N PRO A 96 3.59 -30.33 19.87
CA PRO A 96 4.84 -30.84 20.43
C PRO A 96 4.64 -31.81 21.60
N THR A 97 5.21 -33.00 21.46
CA THR A 97 5.27 -34.02 22.53
C THR A 97 6.67 -34.19 23.12
N ASP A 98 7.68 -33.51 22.58
CA ASP A 98 9.06 -33.56 23.08
C ASP A 98 9.78 -32.21 22.88
N THR A 99 10.98 -32.09 23.45
CA THR A 99 11.77 -30.86 23.44
C THR A 99 12.21 -30.42 22.03
N SER A 100 12.54 -31.36 21.14
CA SER A 100 12.97 -31.03 19.79
C SER A 100 11.82 -30.45 18.97
N GLN A 101 10.64 -31.09 19.06
CA GLN A 101 9.42 -30.58 18.44
C GLN A 101 9.04 -29.20 18.98
N MET A 102 9.15 -28.98 20.30
CA MET A 102 8.88 -27.67 20.90
C MET A 102 9.80 -26.58 20.33
N LEU A 103 11.10 -26.84 20.20
CA LEU A 103 12.04 -25.89 19.61
C LEU A 103 11.70 -25.57 18.15
N SER A 104 11.16 -26.53 17.39
CA SER A 104 10.69 -26.29 16.02
C SER A 104 9.36 -25.52 15.93
N ALA A 105 8.56 -25.58 17.00
CA ALA A 105 7.26 -24.91 17.10
C ALA A 105 7.35 -23.49 17.69
N VAL A 106 8.55 -23.01 18.02
CA VAL A 106 8.79 -21.69 18.59
C VAL A 106 9.55 -20.80 17.60
N ARG A 107 9.01 -19.61 17.37
CA ARG A 107 9.71 -18.52 16.70
C ARG A 107 10.13 -17.47 17.72
N MET A 108 11.42 -17.17 17.73
CA MET A 108 11.99 -16.08 18.52
C MET A 108 12.49 -14.99 17.58
N GLU A 109 12.10 -13.75 17.83
CA GLU A 109 12.59 -12.60 17.08
C GLU A 109 13.40 -11.70 18.01
N HIS A 110 14.72 -11.71 17.85
CA HIS A 110 15.63 -10.86 18.60
C HIS A 110 15.89 -9.54 17.84
N ARG A 111 15.17 -8.50 18.22
CA ARG A 111 15.01 -7.30 17.39
C ARG A 111 16.19 -6.33 17.40
N THR A 112 17.01 -6.33 18.45
CA THR A 112 18.23 -5.50 18.51
C THR A 112 19.30 -5.95 17.51
N PHE A 113 19.34 -7.25 17.18
CA PHE A 113 20.31 -7.83 16.24
C PHE A 113 19.68 -8.21 14.89
N GLY A 114 18.37 -8.03 14.71
CA GLY A 114 17.65 -8.42 13.50
C GLY A 114 17.65 -9.93 13.22
N VAL A 115 17.90 -10.77 14.23
CA VAL A 115 17.99 -12.22 14.07
C VAL A 115 16.64 -12.86 14.43
N SER A 116 16.05 -13.59 13.49
CA SER A 116 14.87 -14.43 13.76
C SER A 116 15.27 -15.91 13.75
N PHE A 117 14.93 -16.62 14.81
CA PHE A 117 15.08 -18.07 14.91
C PHE A 117 13.71 -18.75 14.80
N GLY A 118 13.67 -19.90 14.13
CA GLY A 118 12.47 -20.71 13.96
C GLY A 118 11.63 -20.38 12.71
N PRO A 119 10.71 -21.29 12.31
CA PRO A 119 9.84 -21.12 11.14
C PRO A 119 8.91 -19.90 11.24
N LYS A 120 8.31 -19.45 10.13
CA LYS A 120 7.35 -18.33 10.14
C LYS A 120 5.94 -18.76 10.56
N ASP A 121 5.63 -20.04 10.42
CA ASP A 121 4.36 -20.70 10.71
C ASP A 121 4.39 -21.47 12.05
N SER A 122 5.37 -21.15 12.91
CA SER A 122 5.53 -21.69 14.27
C SER A 122 4.29 -21.44 15.13
N LEU A 123 3.97 -22.38 16.02
CA LEU A 123 2.85 -22.27 16.94
C LEU A 123 3.03 -21.11 17.94
N TYR A 124 4.24 -20.90 18.45
CA TYR A 124 4.53 -19.83 19.40
C TYR A 124 5.36 -18.73 18.74
N GLN A 125 4.94 -17.48 18.95
CA GLN A 125 5.77 -16.32 18.68
C GLN A 125 6.17 -15.68 20.02
N LEU A 126 7.46 -15.72 20.32
CA LEU A 126 8.06 -15.08 21.49
C LEU A 126 8.64 -13.73 21.10
N GLN A 127 8.26 -12.70 21.84
CA GLN A 127 8.79 -11.36 21.68
C GLN A 127 9.55 -10.97 22.95
N LEU A 128 10.86 -10.79 22.80
CA LEU A 128 11.80 -10.33 23.83
C LEU A 128 12.00 -8.82 23.65
N PHE A 129 11.97 -8.05 24.75
CA PHE A 129 11.95 -6.59 24.65
C PHE A 129 12.87 -5.88 25.64
N HIS A 130 13.50 -4.83 25.13
CA HIS A 130 14.36 -3.90 25.88
C HIS A 130 13.55 -2.69 26.35
N SER A 131 13.74 -2.29 27.61
CA SER A 131 13.18 -1.04 28.14
C SER A 131 14.06 0.15 27.72
N TRP A 132 13.50 1.09 26.95
CA TRP A 132 14.16 2.34 26.59
C TRP A 132 13.79 3.42 27.61
N ALA A 133 14.56 3.56 28.69
CA ALA A 133 14.45 4.70 29.59
C ALA A 133 15.25 5.89 29.02
N CYS A 134 14.56 6.88 28.44
CA CYS A 134 15.16 8.14 28.02
C CYS A 134 15.24 9.09 29.22
N SER A 135 16.35 9.10 29.94
CA SER A 135 16.69 10.19 30.87
C SER A 135 17.78 11.03 30.22
N THR A 136 17.55 12.34 30.19
CA THR A 136 18.44 13.37 29.65
C THR A 136 19.88 13.21 30.16
N ARG A 137 20.83 13.13 29.21
CA ARG A 137 22.30 13.23 29.33
C ARG A 137 23.16 12.00 29.65
N VAL A 138 22.63 10.79 29.82
CA VAL A 138 23.46 9.56 29.71
C VAL A 138 22.62 8.42 29.13
N GLN A 139 22.95 7.96 27.92
CA GLN A 139 22.37 6.76 27.31
C GLN A 139 22.89 5.51 28.05
N VAL A 140 22.10 5.00 29.00
CA VAL A 140 22.32 3.65 29.56
C VAL A 140 21.13 2.78 29.18
N CYS A 141 21.32 1.87 28.23
CA CYS A 141 20.38 0.78 27.98
C CYS A 141 20.35 -0.11 29.23
N ARG A 142 19.25 -0.11 30.00
CA ARG A 142 19.03 -1.13 31.04
C ARG A 142 18.36 -2.36 30.41
N HIS A 143 18.76 -3.54 30.89
CA HIS A 143 18.50 -4.89 30.39
C HIS A 143 17.04 -5.22 29.95
N ASP A 144 16.88 -6.28 29.15
CA ASP A 144 15.59 -6.90 28.79
C ASP A 144 14.72 -7.17 30.03
N ASP A 145 13.64 -6.42 30.24
CA ASP A 145 12.85 -6.44 31.48
C ASP A 145 11.51 -7.17 31.36
N SER A 146 11.13 -7.60 30.14
CA SER A 146 9.85 -8.24 29.88
C SER A 146 9.84 -9.18 28.67
N VAL A 147 8.96 -10.18 28.72
CA VAL A 147 8.73 -11.14 27.62
C VAL A 147 7.24 -11.36 27.44
N ALA A 148 6.81 -11.46 26.19
CA ALA A 148 5.45 -11.82 25.84
C ALA A 148 5.42 -13.00 24.85
N ALA A 149 4.49 -13.93 25.07
CA ALA A 149 4.28 -15.08 24.20
C ALA A 149 2.87 -15.06 23.60
N MET A 150 2.79 -15.34 22.30
CA MET A 150 1.54 -15.47 21.56
C MET A 150 1.49 -16.80 20.83
N ALA A 151 0.28 -17.25 20.52
CA ALA A 151 0.05 -18.41 19.66
C ALA A 151 -0.37 -17.98 18.25
N CYS A 152 0.17 -18.64 17.23
CA CYS A 152 -0.13 -18.43 15.82
C CYS A 152 -0.65 -19.74 15.20
N GLY A 153 -1.93 -19.76 14.82
CA GLY A 153 -2.59 -20.94 14.30
C GLY A 153 -4.11 -20.76 14.27
N LEU A 154 -4.81 -21.57 13.49
CA LEU A 154 -6.28 -21.53 13.43
C LEU A 154 -6.88 -21.90 14.79
N GLY A 155 -7.37 -20.90 15.54
CA GLY A 155 -7.81 -21.01 16.93
C GLY A 155 -7.03 -20.09 17.89
N GLY A 156 -5.91 -19.52 17.46
CA GLY A 156 -5.07 -18.59 18.22
C GLY A 156 -4.65 -19.14 19.59
N GLY A 157 -4.71 -18.29 20.62
CA GLY A 157 -4.31 -18.65 22.00
C GLY A 157 -5.08 -19.83 22.61
N SER A 158 -6.30 -20.15 22.11
CA SER A 158 -7.07 -21.28 22.60
C SER A 158 -6.38 -22.63 22.33
N LEU A 159 -5.52 -22.71 21.30
CA LEU A 159 -4.76 -23.91 20.95
C LEU A 159 -3.75 -24.29 22.03
N VAL A 160 -3.21 -23.31 22.78
CA VAL A 160 -2.08 -23.52 23.71
C VAL A 160 -2.32 -23.03 25.13
N ASN A 161 -3.46 -22.41 25.43
CA ASN A 161 -3.78 -22.10 26.83
C ASN A 161 -4.15 -23.36 27.64
N ALA A 162 -4.21 -23.21 28.96
CA ALA A 162 -4.62 -24.29 29.85
C ALA A 162 -6.14 -24.52 29.90
N GLY A 163 -6.93 -23.79 29.11
CA GLY A 163 -8.40 -23.89 29.10
C GLY A 163 -9.10 -23.35 30.34
N VAL A 164 -8.40 -22.63 31.23
CA VAL A 164 -8.95 -22.11 32.48
C VAL A 164 -9.99 -21.03 32.23
N VAL A 165 -11.19 -21.22 32.78
CA VAL A 165 -12.29 -20.29 32.68
C VAL A 165 -12.69 -19.77 34.06
N VAL A 166 -12.57 -18.45 34.23
CA VAL A 166 -12.99 -17.74 35.43
C VAL A 166 -13.91 -16.59 35.03
N PRO A 167 -15.10 -16.46 35.64
CA PRO A 167 -16.01 -15.32 35.43
C PRO A 167 -15.33 -13.99 35.69
N THR A 168 -15.76 -12.95 34.97
CA THR A 168 -15.11 -11.64 35.08
C THR A 168 -15.38 -11.00 36.45
N PRO A 169 -14.35 -10.69 37.25
CA PRO A 169 -14.56 -10.19 38.61
C PRO A 169 -15.34 -8.88 38.65
N ALA A 170 -16.24 -8.74 39.62
CA ALA A 170 -16.98 -7.50 39.84
C ALA A 170 -16.07 -6.28 40.11
N ARG A 171 -14.84 -6.50 40.60
CA ARG A 171 -13.83 -5.45 40.75
C ARG A 171 -13.39 -4.88 39.40
N THR A 172 -13.21 -5.74 38.40
CA THR A 172 -12.86 -5.37 37.03
C THR A 172 -13.96 -4.56 36.37
N ARG A 173 -15.22 -5.04 36.47
CA ARG A 173 -16.41 -4.36 35.93
C ARG A 173 -16.68 -2.99 36.58
N ARG A 174 -16.27 -2.82 37.83
CA ARG A 174 -16.32 -1.54 38.55
C ARG A 174 -15.19 -0.57 38.21
N ASN A 175 -14.16 -0.99 37.45
CA ASN A 175 -13.09 -0.11 37.02
C ASN A 175 -13.66 1.09 36.23
N PRO A 176 -13.24 2.33 36.49
CA PRO A 176 -13.72 3.51 35.74
C PRO A 176 -13.50 3.43 34.23
N LYS A 177 -12.45 2.72 33.79
CA LYS A 177 -12.16 2.52 32.36
C LYS A 177 -13.07 1.47 31.71
N TRP A 178 -13.79 0.65 32.49
CA TRP A 178 -14.63 -0.41 31.98
C TRP A 178 -15.86 0.17 31.25
N PRO A 179 -16.17 -0.26 30.01
CA PRO A 179 -17.30 0.28 29.26
C PRO A 179 -18.63 -0.07 29.93
N LYS A 180 -19.40 0.95 30.34
CA LYS A 180 -20.66 0.74 31.06
C LYS A 180 -21.76 0.10 30.21
N ASP A 181 -21.71 0.29 28.89
CA ASP A 181 -22.67 -0.34 27.98
C ASP A 181 -22.58 -1.87 27.98
N TRP A 182 -21.38 -2.43 28.23
CA TRP A 182 -21.19 -3.88 28.30
C TRP A 182 -21.98 -4.52 29.45
N GLU A 183 -22.25 -3.77 30.53
CA GLU A 183 -22.99 -4.30 31.68
C GLU A 183 -24.46 -4.58 31.36
N LYS A 184 -25.02 -3.99 30.29
CA LYS A 184 -26.44 -4.13 29.93
C LYS A 184 -26.81 -5.58 29.56
N ASP A 185 -25.87 -6.32 28.97
CA ASP A 185 -26.09 -7.69 28.50
C ASP A 185 -24.92 -8.64 28.85
N TRP A 186 -24.01 -8.23 29.74
CA TRP A 186 -22.81 -9.00 30.10
C TRP A 186 -23.12 -10.44 30.48
N GLU A 187 -24.09 -10.65 31.38
CA GLU A 187 -24.43 -11.98 31.90
C GLU A 187 -25.01 -12.89 30.79
N VAL A 188 -25.75 -12.31 29.84
CA VAL A 188 -26.28 -13.04 28.68
C VAL A 188 -25.14 -13.44 27.74
N CYS A 189 -24.24 -12.50 27.45
CA CYS A 189 -23.08 -12.74 26.61
C CYS A 189 -22.12 -13.76 27.25
N GLU A 190 -21.95 -13.73 28.58
CA GLU A 190 -21.10 -14.67 29.32
C GLU A 190 -21.70 -16.07 29.31
N ALA A 191 -23.02 -16.21 29.44
CA ALA A 191 -23.71 -17.49 29.31
C ALA A 191 -23.60 -18.08 27.89
N LEU A 192 -23.71 -17.23 26.85
CA LEU A 192 -23.51 -17.64 25.46
C LEU A 192 -22.07 -18.11 25.22
N ALA A 193 -21.08 -17.33 25.67
CA ALA A 193 -19.68 -17.69 25.59
C ALA A 193 -19.38 -19.01 26.31
N SER A 194 -19.94 -19.17 27.50
CA SER A 194 -19.80 -20.38 28.31
C SER A 194 -20.36 -21.61 27.61
N THR A 195 -21.53 -21.49 26.99
CA THR A 195 -22.18 -22.58 26.26
C THR A 195 -21.36 -22.98 25.03
N MET A 196 -20.95 -21.99 24.22
CA MET A 196 -20.18 -22.24 23.00
C MET A 196 -18.81 -22.85 23.29
N LEU A 197 -18.13 -22.39 24.35
CA LEU A 197 -16.83 -22.92 24.78
C LEU A 197 -16.92 -24.31 25.45
N ARG A 198 -18.13 -24.82 25.69
CA ARG A 198 -18.38 -26.14 26.31
C ARG A 198 -17.58 -26.32 27.59
N ILE A 199 -17.75 -25.37 28.51
CA ILE A 199 -17.00 -25.39 29.76
C ILE A 199 -17.53 -26.52 30.64
N GLN A 200 -16.64 -27.29 31.25
CA GLN A 200 -16.96 -28.38 32.16
C GLN A 200 -16.23 -28.20 33.50
N ASP A 201 -16.82 -28.74 34.57
CA ASP A 201 -16.17 -28.85 35.87
C ASP A 201 -15.08 -29.94 35.80
N VAL A 202 -13.98 -29.75 36.54
CA VAL A 202 -12.96 -30.80 36.64
C VAL A 202 -13.54 -31.97 37.45
N PRO A 203 -13.56 -33.21 36.91
CA PRO A 203 -14.31 -34.32 37.51
C PRO A 203 -13.72 -34.80 38.83
N ILE A 204 -12.41 -34.61 39.03
CA ILE A 204 -11.68 -35.01 40.23
C ILE A 204 -10.67 -33.94 40.63
N LYS A 205 -10.33 -33.93 41.92
CA LYS A 205 -9.24 -33.10 42.43
C LYS A 205 -7.91 -33.84 42.28
N PHE A 206 -7.03 -33.36 41.40
CA PHE A 206 -5.71 -33.96 41.17
C PHE A 206 -4.74 -33.70 42.33
N ARG A 207 -3.68 -34.51 42.44
CA ARG A 207 -2.76 -34.51 43.60
C ARG A 207 -2.10 -33.15 43.86
N ASN A 208 -1.59 -32.48 42.82
CA ASN A 208 -1.02 -31.14 42.91
C ASN A 208 -1.99 -30.11 43.50
N ALA A 209 -3.27 -30.15 43.09
CA ALA A 209 -4.31 -29.26 43.59
C ALA A 209 -4.62 -29.54 45.08
N ARG A 210 -4.69 -30.82 45.50
CA ARG A 210 -4.89 -31.18 46.92
C ARG A 210 -3.76 -30.61 47.81
N ILE A 211 -2.51 -30.80 47.39
CA ILE A 211 -1.34 -30.30 48.13
C ILE A 211 -1.30 -28.76 48.16
N MET A 212 -1.65 -28.11 47.05
CA MET A 212 -1.71 -26.66 46.99
C MET A 212 -2.83 -26.09 47.87
N ASP A 213 -3.97 -26.78 47.98
CA ASP A 213 -5.04 -26.40 48.90
C ASP A 213 -4.59 -26.43 50.35
N GLU A 214 -3.82 -27.45 50.76
CA GLU A 214 -3.24 -27.52 52.11
C GLU A 214 -2.24 -26.39 52.33
N ALA A 215 -1.33 -26.17 51.38
CA ALA A 215 -0.30 -25.13 51.50
C ALA A 215 -0.88 -23.70 51.55
N VAL A 216 -1.89 -23.42 50.72
CA VAL A 216 -2.52 -22.10 50.58
C VAL A 216 -3.68 -21.90 51.55
N GLY A 217 -4.44 -22.94 51.90
CA GLY A 217 -5.60 -22.86 52.80
C GLY A 217 -5.26 -22.48 54.23
N GLU A 218 -4.03 -22.76 54.65
CA GLU A 218 -3.45 -22.25 55.90
C GLU A 218 -3.05 -20.76 55.85
N GLU A 219 -3.03 -20.12 54.68
CA GLU A 219 -2.75 -18.68 54.56
C GLU A 219 -4.02 -17.83 54.67
N THR A 220 -4.00 -16.86 55.58
CA THR A 220 -5.10 -15.89 55.71
C THR A 220 -5.23 -15.04 54.44
N GLY A 221 -6.45 -14.94 53.92
CA GLY A 221 -6.77 -14.03 52.83
C GLY A 221 -6.77 -14.64 51.43
N PHE A 222 -6.54 -15.95 51.25
CA PHE A 222 -6.81 -16.63 49.97
C PHE A 222 -8.19 -17.27 49.98
N LYS A 223 -8.90 -17.18 48.85
CA LYS A 223 -10.15 -17.89 48.58
C LYS A 223 -9.96 -18.84 47.40
N ASN A 224 -10.44 -20.08 47.54
CA ASN A 224 -10.48 -21.05 46.45
C ASN A 224 -11.85 -20.93 45.74
N PRO A 225 -11.92 -20.56 44.45
CA PRO A 225 -13.16 -20.49 43.68
C PRO A 225 -13.62 -21.87 43.16
N GLU A 226 -13.43 -22.94 43.93
CA GLU A 226 -13.74 -24.32 43.49
C GLU A 226 -15.26 -24.61 43.37
N PRO A 227 -15.67 -25.44 42.38
CA PRO A 227 -14.83 -26.13 41.39
C PRO A 227 -14.36 -25.22 40.22
N LEU A 228 -13.08 -25.34 39.84
CA LEU A 228 -12.54 -24.65 38.68
C LEU A 228 -13.14 -25.23 37.39
N LYS A 229 -13.46 -24.35 36.44
CA LYS A 229 -14.06 -24.73 35.17
C LYS A 229 -13.07 -24.64 34.01
N LEU A 230 -13.08 -25.64 33.12
CA LEU A 230 -12.14 -25.76 32.01
C LEU A 230 -12.86 -25.94 30.66
N THR A 231 -12.26 -25.44 29.57
CA THR A 231 -12.68 -25.75 28.18
C THR A 231 -12.05 -27.06 27.70
N VAL A 232 -12.30 -28.15 28.41
CA VAL A 232 -11.75 -29.49 28.17
C VAL A 232 -12.90 -30.49 28.25
N ASN A 233 -12.90 -31.50 27.38
CA ASN A 233 -13.87 -32.57 27.42
C ASN A 233 -13.45 -33.67 28.41
N PHE A 234 -14.31 -33.99 29.37
CA PHE A 234 -14.15 -35.05 30.36
C PHE A 234 -15.15 -36.21 30.19
N ASP A 235 -16.04 -36.15 29.20
CA ASP A 235 -17.07 -37.18 28.98
C ASP A 235 -16.44 -38.50 28.48
N THR A 236 -16.95 -39.65 28.94
CA THR A 236 -16.47 -41.00 28.55
C THR A 236 -17.16 -41.53 27.27
N GLU A 237 -16.49 -42.43 26.55
CA GLU A 237 -16.98 -42.98 25.26
C GLU A 237 -18.36 -43.67 25.36
N ASP A 238 -18.72 -44.26 26.51
CA ASP A 238 -19.99 -44.97 26.68
C ASP A 238 -21.23 -44.04 26.74
N GLN A 239 -21.05 -42.75 27.06
CA GLN A 239 -22.12 -41.75 26.98
C GLN A 239 -22.31 -41.20 25.55
N MET A 240 -21.47 -41.60 24.58
CA MET A 240 -21.42 -41.04 23.22
C MET A 240 -22.26 -41.79 22.16
N TYR A 241 -23.03 -42.82 22.51
CA TYR A 241 -23.83 -43.58 21.54
C TYR A 241 -25.00 -42.80 20.91
N SER A 242 -25.37 -41.62 21.43
CA SER A 242 -26.55 -40.88 20.93
C SER A 242 -26.28 -39.84 19.83
N SER A 243 -25.03 -39.54 19.43
CA SER A 243 -24.77 -38.51 18.41
C SER A 243 -23.69 -38.90 17.38
N LYS A 244 -24.17 -39.37 16.21
CA LYS A 244 -23.38 -39.41 14.96
C LYS A 244 -23.28 -37.99 14.39
N LYS A 245 -22.08 -37.41 14.26
CA LYS A 245 -21.56 -36.57 13.14
C LYS A 245 -20.27 -35.81 13.50
N PHE A 246 -19.51 -35.44 12.46
CA PHE A 246 -18.24 -34.71 12.39
C PHE A 246 -17.91 -33.72 13.54
N GLY A 247 -16.67 -33.78 14.05
CA GLY A 247 -16.10 -32.80 15.01
C GLY A 247 -15.99 -33.27 16.48
N LYS A 248 -15.78 -34.57 16.73
CA LYS A 248 -15.67 -35.12 18.10
C LYS A 248 -14.35 -34.69 18.77
N ALA A 249 -14.45 -34.08 19.94
CA ALA A 249 -13.33 -33.94 20.87
C ALA A 249 -13.24 -35.22 21.70
N ASP A 250 -12.06 -35.80 21.83
CA ASP A 250 -11.87 -37.02 22.62
C ASP A 250 -11.87 -36.68 24.13
N SER A 251 -11.91 -37.69 24.99
CA SER A 251 -11.87 -37.49 26.44
C SER A 251 -10.47 -37.11 26.92
N CYS A 252 -10.39 -36.20 27.90
CA CYS A 252 -9.14 -35.75 28.48
C CYS A 252 -8.42 -36.91 29.17
N GLN A 253 -7.15 -37.10 28.82
CA GLN A 253 -6.30 -38.15 29.40
C GLN A 253 -5.52 -37.69 30.65
N ALA A 254 -5.77 -36.49 31.17
CA ALA A 254 -5.07 -35.90 32.33
C ALA A 254 -3.53 -35.85 32.18
N CYS A 255 -3.04 -35.65 30.95
CA CYS A 255 -1.61 -35.78 30.62
C CYS A 255 -0.72 -34.56 30.97
N GLY A 256 -1.26 -33.42 31.37
CA GLY A 256 -0.48 -32.23 31.70
C GLY A 256 0.06 -31.38 30.55
N ASN A 257 -0.14 -31.79 29.28
CA ASN A 257 0.48 -31.15 28.11
C ASN A 257 -0.40 -30.06 27.44
N CYS A 258 -1.42 -29.52 28.11
CA CYS A 258 -2.35 -28.57 27.49
C CYS A 258 -1.64 -27.30 26.98
N MET A 259 -0.60 -26.86 27.69
CA MET A 259 0.16 -25.65 27.36
C MET A 259 1.11 -25.77 26.17
N SER A 260 1.39 -27.00 25.70
CA SER A 260 2.08 -27.27 24.42
C SER A 260 1.10 -27.49 23.25
N GLY A 261 -0.20 -27.40 23.53
CA GLY A 261 -1.28 -27.87 22.65
C GLY A 261 -1.64 -29.33 22.92
N CYS A 262 -2.93 -29.65 22.84
CA CYS A 262 -3.46 -30.93 23.31
C CYS A 262 -3.23 -32.05 22.27
N PRO A 263 -2.36 -33.05 22.53
CA PRO A 263 -2.05 -34.09 21.55
C PRO A 263 -3.13 -35.19 21.47
N TYR A 264 -4.13 -35.13 22.36
CA TYR A 264 -5.23 -36.10 22.46
C TYR A 264 -6.57 -35.49 22.04
N ASN A 265 -6.56 -34.35 21.34
CA ASN A 265 -7.78 -33.74 20.79
C ASN A 265 -8.89 -33.38 21.82
N ALA A 266 -8.64 -33.48 23.12
CA ALA A 266 -9.64 -33.29 24.17
C ALA A 266 -9.95 -31.84 24.56
N LYS A 267 -9.11 -30.88 24.14
CA LYS A 267 -9.35 -29.46 24.43
C LYS A 267 -10.39 -28.87 23.48
N ASN A 268 -11.40 -28.20 24.04
CA ASN A 268 -12.45 -27.47 23.33
C ASN A 268 -11.95 -26.09 22.90
N SER A 269 -10.89 -26.06 22.08
CA SER A 269 -10.34 -24.84 21.48
C SER A 269 -11.32 -24.22 20.47
N THR A 270 -11.10 -22.96 20.09
CA THR A 270 -12.08 -22.20 19.27
C THR A 270 -12.22 -22.73 17.85
N ASP A 271 -11.22 -23.45 17.33
CA ASP A 271 -11.26 -24.21 16.08
C ASP A 271 -12.31 -25.34 16.10
N LYS A 272 -12.60 -25.90 17.28
CA LYS A 272 -13.57 -27.00 17.47
C LYS A 272 -14.93 -26.55 17.99
N THR A 273 -15.07 -25.30 18.36
CA THR A 273 -16.30 -24.73 18.93
C THR A 273 -16.88 -23.66 18.00
N TYR A 274 -16.46 -22.41 18.17
CA TYR A 274 -16.95 -21.27 17.40
C TYR A 274 -16.65 -21.37 15.91
N LEU A 275 -15.39 -21.69 15.53
CA LEU A 275 -15.02 -21.77 14.12
C LEU A 275 -15.69 -22.95 13.42
N LEU A 276 -15.87 -24.07 14.12
CA LEU A 276 -16.66 -25.19 13.59
C LEU A 276 -18.08 -24.73 13.22
N SER A 277 -18.72 -23.97 14.12
CA SER A 277 -20.05 -23.40 13.87
C SER A 277 -20.04 -22.35 12.74
N ALA A 278 -19.00 -21.52 12.67
CA ALA A 278 -18.81 -20.56 11.57
C ALA A 278 -18.67 -21.26 10.21
N ILE A 279 -17.89 -22.34 10.13
CA ILE A 279 -17.70 -23.14 8.90
C ILE A 279 -19.04 -23.78 8.48
N GLN A 280 -19.80 -24.31 9.44
CA GLN A 280 -21.14 -24.89 9.19
C GLN A 280 -22.14 -23.83 8.68
N ALA A 281 -22.00 -22.59 9.14
CA ALA A 281 -22.77 -21.44 8.67
C ALA A 281 -22.28 -20.87 7.32
N GLY A 282 -21.16 -21.34 6.77
CA GLY A 282 -20.65 -20.95 5.45
C GLY A 282 -19.49 -19.95 5.45
N CYS A 283 -18.85 -19.71 6.59
CA CYS A 283 -17.63 -18.89 6.68
C CYS A 283 -16.48 -19.50 5.85
N ASP A 284 -15.83 -18.69 5.01
CA ASP A 284 -14.60 -19.07 4.31
C ASP A 284 -13.40 -18.79 5.21
N ILE A 285 -12.54 -19.79 5.43
CA ILE A 285 -11.37 -19.66 6.31
C ILE A 285 -10.10 -19.84 5.49
N ARG A 286 -9.23 -18.82 5.53
CA ARG A 286 -7.92 -18.83 4.87
C ARG A 286 -6.79 -18.74 5.90
N THR A 287 -6.01 -19.81 6.01
CA THR A 287 -4.83 -19.90 6.88
C THR A 287 -3.55 -19.53 6.12
N ALA A 288 -2.46 -19.23 6.81
CA ALA A 288 -1.21 -18.71 6.23
C ALA A 288 -1.37 -17.34 5.54
N CYS A 289 -2.32 -16.53 6.01
CA CYS A 289 -2.64 -15.19 5.53
C CYS A 289 -2.31 -14.13 6.60
N GLU A 290 -1.18 -13.43 6.47
CA GLU A 290 -0.88 -12.28 7.34
C GLU A 290 -1.39 -10.99 6.71
N VAL A 291 -2.43 -10.39 7.30
CA VAL A 291 -2.89 -9.05 6.91
C VAL A 291 -1.86 -8.01 7.34
N GLN A 292 -1.50 -7.12 6.42
CA GLN A 292 -0.51 -6.07 6.64
C GLN A 292 -1.15 -4.76 7.08
N TYR A 293 -2.24 -4.36 6.42
CA TYR A 293 -2.98 -3.13 6.69
C TYR A 293 -4.38 -3.20 6.07
N VAL A 294 -5.25 -2.30 6.50
CA VAL A 294 -6.57 -2.06 5.91
C VAL A 294 -6.62 -0.66 5.34
N PHE A 295 -7.39 -0.49 4.28
CA PHE A 295 -7.51 0.78 3.58
C PHE A 295 -8.97 1.07 3.28
N ARG A 296 -9.40 2.29 3.56
CA ARG A 296 -10.75 2.76 3.22
C ARG A 296 -10.79 3.10 1.73
N ASN A 297 -11.68 2.45 1.02
CA ASN A 297 -11.93 2.71 -0.39
C ASN A 297 -12.67 4.05 -0.54
N LEU A 298 -12.12 4.95 -1.35
CA LEU A 298 -12.64 6.32 -1.52
C LEU A 298 -13.65 6.41 -2.68
N ASP A 299 -13.78 5.38 -3.50
CA ASP A 299 -14.77 5.35 -4.59
C ASP A 299 -16.21 5.25 -4.07
N ASP A 300 -16.41 4.83 -2.80
CA ASP A 300 -17.71 4.73 -2.11
C ASP A 300 -18.35 6.11 -1.80
N THR A 301 -17.62 7.23 -1.96
CA THR A 301 -18.13 8.58 -1.65
C THR A 301 -18.53 9.39 -2.89
N SER A 302 -18.51 8.81 -4.09
CA SER A 302 -18.88 9.50 -5.32
C SER A 302 -20.38 9.34 -5.59
N GLU A 303 -21.21 10.33 -5.23
CA GLU A 303 -22.65 10.41 -5.59
C GLU A 303 -22.90 10.64 -7.10
N VAL A 304 -21.97 10.27 -7.99
CA VAL A 304 -22.05 10.64 -9.42
C VAL A 304 -22.44 9.44 -10.27
N ASP A 305 -23.67 9.52 -10.78
CA ASP A 305 -24.31 8.82 -11.89
C ASP A 305 -24.68 7.33 -11.73
N GLU A 306 -25.95 7.13 -11.37
CA GLU A 306 -26.68 5.86 -11.19
C GLU A 306 -26.88 5.00 -12.46
N ALA A 307 -26.37 5.39 -13.65
CA ALA A 307 -26.96 4.87 -14.89
C ALA A 307 -26.19 3.77 -15.64
N ILE A 308 -24.90 3.49 -15.42
CA ILE A 308 -24.17 2.55 -16.31
C ILE A 308 -23.15 1.66 -15.56
N CYS A 309 -23.49 0.37 -15.42
CA CYS A 309 -22.67 -0.80 -15.00
C CYS A 309 -22.28 -1.02 -13.51
N ARG A 310 -23.23 -1.59 -12.75
CA ARG A 310 -23.16 -2.80 -11.90
C ARG A 310 -21.80 -3.27 -11.29
N ARG A 311 -21.37 -2.62 -10.20
CA ARG A 311 -20.95 -3.21 -8.89
C ARG A 311 -20.41 -2.07 -8.02
N LYS A 312 -21.12 -1.67 -6.95
CA LYS A 312 -20.59 -0.71 -5.97
C LYS A 312 -19.25 -1.25 -5.42
N SER A 313 -18.22 -0.40 -5.44
CA SER A 313 -16.90 -0.71 -4.89
C SER A 313 -17.04 -0.88 -3.37
N ARG A 314 -16.56 -2.01 -2.81
CA ARG A 314 -16.71 -2.28 -1.37
C ARG A 314 -15.94 -1.25 -0.54
N ARG A 315 -16.46 -0.93 0.66
CA ARG A 315 -15.91 0.15 1.51
C ARG A 315 -14.45 -0.03 1.95
N TRP A 316 -14.00 -1.26 2.14
CA TRP A 316 -12.67 -1.56 2.69
C TRP A 316 -11.90 -2.53 1.80
N LEU A 317 -10.60 -2.25 1.68
CA LEU A 317 -9.61 -3.14 1.07
C LEU A 317 -8.67 -3.67 2.15
N VAL A 318 -8.60 -5.00 2.29
CA VAL A 318 -7.78 -5.70 3.28
C VAL A 318 -6.55 -6.28 2.60
N PHE A 319 -5.38 -5.71 2.84
CA PHE A 319 -4.14 -6.07 2.12
C PHE A 319 -3.39 -7.21 2.80
N LEU A 320 -3.17 -8.31 2.07
CA LEU A 320 -2.34 -9.46 2.48
C LEU A 320 -0.86 -9.21 2.16
N ASN A 321 -0.60 -8.43 1.13
CA ASN A 321 0.71 -7.90 0.78
C ASN A 321 0.51 -6.60 0.01
N GLU A 322 1.57 -6.10 -0.63
CA GLU A 322 1.52 -4.81 -1.32
C GLU A 322 0.71 -4.82 -2.64
N PHE A 323 0.29 -5.99 -3.13
CA PHE A 323 -0.43 -6.15 -4.40
C PHE A 323 -1.72 -6.96 -4.28
N GLU A 324 -1.88 -7.76 -3.24
CA GLU A 324 -3.04 -8.62 -3.02
C GLU A 324 -3.90 -8.06 -1.89
N CYS A 325 -5.16 -7.79 -2.19
CA CYS A 325 -6.16 -7.37 -1.23
C CYS A 325 -7.47 -8.15 -1.39
N ILE A 326 -8.32 -8.07 -0.37
CA ILE A 326 -9.68 -8.58 -0.37
C ILE A 326 -10.61 -7.40 -0.09
N ALA A 327 -11.64 -7.23 -0.92
CA ALA A 327 -12.62 -6.17 -0.78
C ALA A 327 -13.79 -6.61 0.13
N SER A 328 -14.24 -5.72 1.01
CA SER A 328 -15.34 -5.98 1.96
C SER A 328 -16.01 -4.70 2.48
N ASP A 329 -17.25 -4.78 2.94
CA ASP A 329 -17.94 -3.61 3.54
C ASP A 329 -17.66 -3.47 5.04
N PHE A 330 -17.39 -4.59 5.69
CA PHE A 330 -17.10 -4.69 7.12
C PHE A 330 -15.78 -5.41 7.37
N VAL A 331 -14.96 -4.86 8.26
CA VAL A 331 -13.68 -5.42 8.69
C VAL A 331 -13.67 -5.49 10.22
N VAL A 332 -13.45 -6.69 10.75
CA VAL A 332 -13.30 -6.93 12.19
C VAL A 332 -11.87 -7.35 12.50
N LEU A 333 -11.15 -6.49 13.21
CA LEU A 333 -9.79 -6.73 13.66
C LEU A 333 -9.81 -7.56 14.95
N SER A 334 -9.21 -8.75 14.89
CA SER A 334 -9.05 -9.67 16.01
C SER A 334 -7.71 -10.44 15.97
N ALA A 335 -6.63 -9.78 15.52
CA ALA A 335 -5.32 -10.40 15.37
C ALA A 335 -4.52 -10.50 16.69
N GLY A 336 -5.20 -10.33 17.83
CA GLY A 336 -4.58 -10.23 19.15
C GLY A 336 -3.96 -8.86 19.38
N VAL A 337 -3.57 -8.58 20.62
CA VAL A 337 -3.11 -7.25 21.05
C VAL A 337 -2.02 -6.66 20.16
N PHE A 338 -0.97 -7.44 19.89
CA PHE A 338 0.11 -6.97 19.02
C PHE A 338 -0.30 -6.91 17.54
N GLY A 339 -1.04 -7.91 17.04
CA GLY A 339 -1.43 -8.00 15.64
C GLY A 339 -2.39 -6.89 15.23
N THR A 340 -3.47 -6.70 15.99
CA THR A 340 -4.49 -5.67 15.75
C THR A 340 -3.88 -4.28 15.79
N THR A 341 -3.10 -3.99 16.82
CA THR A 341 -2.41 -2.70 16.95
C THR A 341 -1.41 -2.47 15.80
N LYS A 342 -0.66 -3.51 15.37
CA LYS A 342 0.27 -3.42 14.23
C LYS A 342 -0.45 -3.10 12.92
N VAL A 343 -1.58 -3.77 12.64
CA VAL A 343 -2.39 -3.51 11.43
C VAL A 343 -2.87 -2.06 11.42
N LEU A 344 -3.35 -1.54 12.56
CA LEU A 344 -3.79 -0.15 12.67
C LEU A 344 -2.64 0.86 12.51
N PHE A 345 -1.47 0.62 13.10
CA PHE A 345 -0.29 1.49 12.85
C PHE A 345 0.12 1.51 11.37
N GLN A 346 0.12 0.34 10.71
CA GLN A 346 0.44 0.24 9.28
C GLN A 346 -0.62 0.93 8.40
N SER A 347 -1.89 0.88 8.81
CA SER A 347 -3.00 1.57 8.15
C SER A 347 -2.89 3.09 8.36
N GLN A 348 -2.47 3.54 9.55
CA GLN A 348 -2.19 4.95 9.84
C GLN A 348 -1.08 5.49 8.95
N MET A 349 0.00 4.75 8.75
CA MET A 349 1.08 5.13 7.82
C MET A 349 0.60 5.28 6.36
N ARG A 350 -0.59 4.75 6.03
CA ARG A 350 -1.24 4.85 4.71
C ARG A 350 -2.45 5.79 4.74
N GLY A 351 -2.50 6.69 5.70
CA GLY A 351 -3.45 7.80 5.76
C GLY A 351 -4.78 7.48 6.43
N LEU A 352 -4.89 6.38 7.20
CA LEU A 352 -6.02 6.20 8.11
C LEU A 352 -5.82 7.05 9.36
N ILE A 353 -6.68 8.04 9.61
CA ILE A 353 -6.52 8.94 10.75
C ILE A 353 -7.08 8.28 12.01
N LEU A 354 -6.22 7.96 12.96
CA LEU A 354 -6.56 7.22 14.17
C LEU A 354 -6.27 8.03 15.44
N SER A 355 -6.94 7.66 16.54
CA SER A 355 -6.69 8.21 17.86
C SER A 355 -5.21 8.19 18.25
N LYS A 356 -4.73 9.27 18.88
CA LYS A 356 -3.41 9.35 19.52
C LYS A 356 -3.24 8.35 20.67
N LYS A 357 -4.33 7.71 21.12
CA LYS A 357 -4.33 6.64 22.13
C LYS A 357 -4.03 5.26 21.54
N LEU A 358 -3.85 5.13 20.22
CA LEU A 358 -3.41 3.87 19.61
C LEU A 358 -2.11 3.38 20.25
N GLY A 359 -2.14 2.13 20.74
CA GLY A 359 -1.07 1.47 21.47
C GLY A 359 -0.99 1.82 22.96
N CYS A 360 -1.76 2.77 23.48
CA CYS A 360 -1.78 3.11 24.91
C CYS A 360 -2.71 2.18 25.69
N GLY A 361 -2.57 2.19 27.03
CA GLY A 361 -3.48 1.46 27.92
C GLY A 361 -3.21 -0.03 27.99
N LEU A 362 -1.99 -0.45 27.64
CA LEU A 362 -1.62 -1.86 27.57
C LEU A 362 -1.45 -2.43 28.97
N SER A 363 -2.01 -3.61 29.17
CA SER A 363 -1.88 -4.42 30.38
C SER A 363 -1.25 -5.77 30.05
N CYS A 364 -0.42 -6.27 30.97
CA CYS A 364 0.10 -7.63 30.97
C CYS A 364 -0.68 -8.52 31.93
N ASN A 365 -1.80 -8.01 32.44
CA ASN A 365 -2.66 -8.63 33.43
C ASN A 365 -1.90 -9.02 34.71
N GLY A 366 -0.85 -8.26 35.05
CA GLY A 366 0.02 -8.52 36.19
C GLY A 366 0.64 -9.92 36.20
N ASN A 367 0.96 -10.47 35.01
CA ASN A 367 1.48 -11.84 34.90
C ASN A 367 2.93 -11.97 35.40
N ASN A 368 3.12 -12.91 36.33
CA ASN A 368 4.43 -13.39 36.77
C ASN A 368 4.47 -14.91 36.78
N VAL A 369 5.62 -15.47 36.45
CA VAL A 369 5.85 -16.91 36.46
C VAL A 369 6.99 -17.23 37.40
N ALA A 370 6.75 -18.22 38.25
CA ALA A 370 7.74 -18.79 39.14
C ALA A 370 7.84 -20.30 38.93
N TYR A 371 9.03 -20.83 39.17
CA TYR A 371 9.32 -22.25 39.10
C TYR A 371 9.69 -22.76 40.49
N LEU A 372 8.90 -23.69 41.01
CA LEU A 372 9.18 -24.40 42.24
C LEU A 372 9.95 -25.66 41.90
N SER A 373 11.12 -25.87 42.53
CA SER A 373 11.92 -27.08 42.35
C SER A 373 12.21 -27.80 43.65
N ARG A 374 12.46 -29.12 43.57
CA ARG A 374 12.86 -29.97 44.72
C ARG A 374 11.87 -29.86 45.89
N SER A 375 10.57 -29.77 45.60
CA SER A 375 9.57 -29.83 46.67
C SER A 375 9.68 -31.14 47.43
N ARG A 376 9.51 -31.09 48.75
CA ARG A 376 9.37 -32.30 49.57
C ARG A 376 7.98 -32.92 49.44
N ALA A 377 7.00 -32.14 49.00
CA ALA A 377 5.65 -32.60 48.76
C ALA A 377 5.55 -33.37 47.42
N PRO A 378 4.71 -34.42 47.34
CA PRO A 378 4.58 -35.24 46.14
C PRO A 378 3.65 -34.59 45.09
N LEU A 379 4.10 -33.49 44.48
CA LEU A 379 3.33 -32.67 43.55
C LEU A 379 2.91 -33.40 42.26
N ASN A 380 3.75 -34.27 41.70
CA ASN A 380 3.52 -34.94 40.41
C ASN A 380 3.14 -33.98 39.25
N ALA A 381 3.69 -32.76 39.22
CA ALA A 381 3.30 -31.71 38.29
C ALA A 381 4.15 -31.64 37.01
N CYS A 382 4.48 -32.80 36.43
CA CYS A 382 5.15 -32.92 35.14
C CYS A 382 4.33 -33.74 34.15
N GLY A 383 4.21 -33.26 32.92
CA GLY A 383 3.41 -33.90 31.88
C GLY A 383 3.89 -35.31 31.54
N LEU A 384 2.94 -36.15 31.12
CA LEU A 384 3.19 -37.53 30.72
C LEU A 384 3.19 -37.66 29.19
N ASP A 385 4.06 -38.51 28.67
CA ASP A 385 4.00 -38.94 27.27
C ASP A 385 2.99 -40.09 27.08
N ARG A 386 2.78 -40.46 25.83
CA ARG A 386 1.85 -41.53 25.46
C ARG A 386 2.26 -42.91 25.99
N LYS A 387 3.54 -43.14 26.27
CA LYS A 387 4.06 -44.43 26.73
C LYS A 387 3.79 -44.64 28.22
N LYS A 388 3.92 -43.58 29.03
CA LYS A 388 3.70 -43.62 30.49
C LYS A 388 2.25 -43.47 30.91
N LEU A 389 1.39 -42.91 30.06
CA LEU A 389 -0.03 -42.70 30.38
C LEU A 389 -0.79 -43.98 30.81
N PRO A 390 -0.62 -45.14 30.15
CA PRO A 390 -1.27 -46.39 30.57
C PRO A 390 -0.74 -46.96 31.89
N GLU A 391 0.48 -46.60 32.29
CA GLU A 391 1.13 -47.09 33.52
C GLU A 391 0.65 -46.36 34.78
N VAL A 392 0.01 -45.19 34.62
CA VAL A 392 -0.41 -44.33 35.73
C VAL A 392 -1.96 -44.23 35.77
N PRO A 393 -2.61 -44.61 36.89
CA PRO A 393 -4.06 -44.45 37.08
C PRO A 393 -4.50 -43.00 36.90
N PHE A 394 -5.71 -42.78 36.38
CA PHE A 394 -6.19 -41.45 36.00
C PHE A 394 -6.10 -40.42 37.13
N GLU A 395 -6.41 -40.83 38.36
CA GLU A 395 -6.42 -40.00 39.56
C GLU A 395 -5.01 -39.63 40.04
N GLU A 396 -4.00 -40.41 39.66
CA GLU A 396 -2.60 -40.19 40.01
C GLU A 396 -1.81 -39.45 38.92
N ARG A 397 -2.42 -39.25 37.75
CA ARG A 397 -1.84 -38.45 36.67
C ARG A 397 -1.72 -36.97 37.08
N PRO A 398 -0.88 -36.18 36.40
CA PRO A 398 -0.69 -34.76 36.69
C PRO A 398 -1.97 -33.91 36.58
N GLY A 399 -2.95 -34.37 35.79
CA GLY A 399 -4.17 -33.61 35.48
C GLY A 399 -4.02 -32.74 34.22
N PRO A 400 -5.08 -32.02 33.83
CA PRO A 400 -4.96 -30.85 32.96
C PRO A 400 -3.88 -29.88 33.46
N SER A 401 -3.34 -29.03 32.57
CA SER A 401 -2.19 -28.20 32.95
C SER A 401 -2.45 -27.27 34.14
N ILE A 402 -3.68 -26.80 34.36
CA ILE A 402 -4.06 -26.03 35.55
C ILE A 402 -5.41 -26.55 36.03
N THR A 403 -5.47 -26.93 37.31
CA THR A 403 -6.67 -27.52 37.93
C THR A 403 -7.07 -26.84 39.23
N SER A 404 -6.25 -25.92 39.75
CA SER A 404 -6.58 -25.10 40.91
C SER A 404 -6.13 -23.65 40.74
N SER A 405 -6.84 -22.76 41.43
CA SER A 405 -6.66 -21.31 41.34
C SER A 405 -7.00 -20.70 42.69
N TYR A 406 -6.20 -19.77 43.19
CA TYR A 406 -6.35 -19.20 44.52
C TYR A 406 -6.35 -17.68 44.43
N ILE A 407 -7.45 -17.04 44.81
CA ILE A 407 -7.62 -15.59 44.71
C ILE A 407 -7.29 -14.96 46.06
N SER A 408 -6.25 -14.13 46.09
CA SER A 408 -5.87 -13.34 47.25
C SER A 408 -6.81 -12.15 47.45
N SER A 409 -7.14 -11.84 48.70
CA SER A 409 -7.79 -10.59 49.13
C SER A 409 -6.97 -9.35 48.72
N LEU A 410 -5.67 -9.51 48.51
CA LEU A 410 -4.76 -8.47 48.03
C LEU A 410 -4.93 -8.15 46.54
N GLY A 411 -5.74 -8.92 45.80
CA GLY A 411 -6.07 -8.66 44.40
C GLY A 411 -5.15 -9.34 43.39
N PHE A 412 -4.64 -10.53 43.67
CA PHE A 412 -3.94 -11.35 42.67
C PHE A 412 -4.33 -12.82 42.83
N THR A 413 -4.16 -13.58 41.76
CA THR A 413 -4.52 -14.99 41.65
C THR A 413 -3.26 -15.82 41.48
N ILE A 414 -3.12 -16.91 42.24
CA ILE A 414 -2.06 -17.90 42.09
C ILE A 414 -2.66 -19.19 41.51
N GLN A 415 -1.99 -19.79 40.53
CA GLN A 415 -2.39 -21.04 39.91
C GLN A 415 -1.21 -22.00 39.88
N SER A 416 -1.45 -23.25 40.26
CA SER A 416 -0.47 -24.32 40.04
C SER A 416 -0.60 -24.84 38.63
N ALA A 417 0.54 -24.93 37.95
CA ALA A 417 0.62 -25.38 36.57
C ALA A 417 1.58 -26.58 36.41
N VAL A 418 1.11 -27.59 35.69
CA VAL A 418 1.90 -28.75 35.26
C VAL A 418 2.86 -28.32 34.16
N ILE A 419 4.12 -28.73 34.27
CA ILE A 419 5.15 -28.48 33.25
C ILE A 419 4.93 -29.48 32.10
N PRO A 420 4.62 -29.03 30.86
CA PRO A 420 4.48 -29.95 29.73
C PRO A 420 5.78 -30.69 29.46
N ILE A 421 5.71 -31.96 29.09
CA ILE A 421 6.91 -32.78 28.84
C ILE A 421 7.77 -32.24 27.70
N ALA A 422 7.14 -31.55 26.74
CA ALA A 422 7.82 -30.95 25.60
C ALA A 422 8.65 -29.70 25.98
N PHE A 423 8.43 -29.11 27.15
CA PHE A 423 9.11 -27.87 27.51
C PHE A 423 10.56 -28.15 27.94
N PRO A 424 11.57 -27.49 27.36
CA PRO A 424 12.96 -27.69 27.76
C PRO A 424 13.17 -27.22 29.20
N TRP A 425 13.47 -28.18 30.08
CA TRP A 425 13.72 -27.95 31.50
C TRP A 425 14.82 -26.90 31.77
N LEU A 426 15.80 -26.77 30.86
CA LEU A 426 16.91 -25.82 30.97
C LEU A 426 16.46 -24.35 30.81
N LEU A 427 15.39 -24.07 30.03
CA LEU A 427 14.91 -22.69 29.82
C LEU A 427 14.39 -22.07 31.12
N PHE A 428 13.79 -22.89 32.00
CA PHE A 428 13.19 -22.44 33.26
C PHE A 428 14.20 -22.28 34.40
N LYS A 429 15.40 -22.87 34.31
CA LYS A 429 16.41 -22.84 35.39
C LYS A 429 17.64 -21.97 35.13
N GLY A 430 17.99 -21.70 33.88
CA GLY A 430 19.30 -21.11 33.54
C GLY A 430 19.28 -19.74 32.87
N ILE A 431 18.37 -19.54 31.90
CA ILE A 431 18.41 -18.36 31.01
C ILE A 431 17.37 -17.32 31.40
N THR A 432 16.28 -17.74 32.06
CA THR A 432 15.12 -16.89 32.34
C THR A 432 14.94 -16.55 33.81
N THR A 433 15.86 -16.91 34.72
CA THR A 433 15.68 -16.72 36.18
C THR A 433 16.84 -15.95 36.82
N TYR A 434 16.58 -15.20 37.89
CA TYR A 434 17.61 -14.46 38.63
C TYR A 434 18.55 -15.41 39.38
N GLY A 435 19.84 -15.43 38.98
CA GLY A 435 20.96 -15.96 39.76
C GLY A 435 20.91 -17.46 40.06
N TRP A 436 22.08 -18.09 40.14
CA TRP A 436 22.19 -19.39 40.78
C TRP A 436 22.26 -19.14 42.30
N PRO A 437 21.34 -19.68 43.13
CA PRO A 437 21.45 -19.53 44.58
C PRO A 437 22.77 -20.15 45.07
N ILE A 438 23.36 -19.55 46.11
CA ILE A 438 24.59 -20.04 46.75
C ILE A 438 24.38 -21.51 47.16
N GLY A 439 25.17 -22.42 46.57
CA GLY A 439 25.08 -23.87 46.81
C GLY A 439 24.60 -24.71 45.62
N TYR A 440 24.25 -24.12 44.48
CA TYR A 440 23.92 -24.83 43.25
C TYR A 440 25.19 -24.98 42.38
N ASN A 441 25.61 -26.20 42.05
CA ASN A 441 26.74 -26.48 41.14
C ASN A 441 26.24 -27.02 39.78
N ILE A 442 26.95 -26.79 38.68
CA ILE A 442 26.57 -27.31 37.34
C ILE A 442 26.30 -28.83 37.37
N LEU A 443 27.02 -29.54 38.23
CA LEU A 443 26.85 -30.97 38.54
C LEU A 443 25.45 -31.32 39.05
N ASP A 444 24.84 -30.47 39.88
CA ASP A 444 23.48 -30.69 40.41
C ASP A 444 22.41 -30.66 39.31
N SER A 445 22.61 -29.83 38.28
CA SER A 445 21.73 -29.76 37.10
C SER A 445 21.87 -31.02 36.23
N ILE A 446 23.09 -31.55 36.12
CA ILE A 446 23.39 -32.80 35.40
C ILE A 446 22.81 -34.01 36.15
N VAL A 447 23.00 -34.09 37.48
CA VAL A 447 22.43 -35.17 38.31
C VAL A 447 20.90 -35.18 38.26
N HIS A 448 20.27 -34.01 38.26
CA HIS A 448 18.81 -33.92 38.12
C HIS A 448 18.32 -34.34 36.72
N LYS A 449 19.07 -34.01 35.67
CA LYS A 449 18.82 -34.45 34.29
C LYS A 449 18.94 -35.98 34.16
N VAL A 450 19.93 -36.57 34.83
CA VAL A 450 20.15 -38.02 34.89
C VAL A 450 19.02 -38.71 35.65
N LYS A 451 18.60 -38.20 36.82
CA LYS A 451 17.45 -38.74 37.58
C LYS A 451 16.13 -38.70 36.81
N HIS A 452 15.90 -37.65 36.02
CA HIS A 452 14.72 -37.53 35.16
C HIS A 452 14.78 -38.47 33.95
N LEU A 453 15.98 -38.69 33.37
CA LEU A 453 16.23 -39.71 32.34
C LEU A 453 15.97 -41.13 32.89
N PHE A 454 16.27 -41.38 34.15
CA PHE A 454 15.97 -42.63 34.86
C PHE A 454 14.54 -42.73 35.43
N GLY A 455 13.63 -41.83 35.03
CA GLY A 455 12.20 -41.99 35.28
C GLY A 455 11.71 -41.62 36.68
N GLN A 456 12.54 -41.02 37.55
CA GLN A 456 12.05 -40.52 38.84
C GLN A 456 11.14 -39.28 38.63
N PRO A 457 9.94 -39.24 39.23
CA PRO A 457 9.03 -38.10 39.10
C PRO A 457 9.65 -36.87 39.77
N SER A 458 9.85 -35.80 39.00
CA SER A 458 10.31 -34.53 39.55
C SER A 458 9.19 -33.88 40.35
N GLN A 459 9.49 -33.50 41.59
CA GLN A 459 8.59 -32.73 42.46
C GLN A 459 8.72 -31.23 42.17
N ASP A 460 8.68 -30.90 40.89
CA ASP A 460 8.81 -29.55 40.34
C ASP A 460 7.44 -29.10 39.81
N MET A 461 7.16 -27.79 39.86
CA MET A 461 5.88 -27.22 39.43
C MET A 461 6.04 -25.77 39.00
N VAL A 462 5.18 -25.30 38.09
CA VAL A 462 5.09 -23.88 37.76
C VAL A 462 4.02 -23.21 38.61
N LEU A 463 4.35 -22.06 39.19
CA LEU A 463 3.41 -21.18 39.87
C LEU A 463 3.15 -19.98 38.96
N ASN A 464 1.96 -19.91 38.39
CA ASN A 464 1.51 -18.79 37.58
C ASN A 464 0.76 -17.79 38.47
N VAL A 465 1.11 -16.51 38.36
CA VAL A 465 0.49 -15.44 39.13
C VAL A 465 -0.07 -14.38 38.20
N ILE A 466 -1.31 -13.96 38.45
CA ILE A 466 -2.06 -12.98 37.65
C ILE A 466 -2.57 -11.89 38.59
N GLY A 467 -2.62 -10.62 38.19
CA GLY A 467 -3.12 -9.56 39.06
C GLY A 467 -3.47 -8.27 38.35
N TYR A 468 -3.69 -7.21 39.12
CA TYR A 468 -4.03 -5.90 38.58
C TYR A 468 -2.78 -5.02 38.42
N ASP A 469 -2.22 -4.97 37.21
CA ASP A 469 -1.27 -3.92 36.84
C ASP A 469 -1.98 -2.60 36.51
N ASN A 470 -1.22 -1.51 36.41
CA ASN A 470 -1.75 -0.16 36.18
C ASN A 470 -2.32 0.06 34.77
N GLY A 471 -2.11 -0.86 33.83
CA GLY A 471 -2.49 -0.68 32.43
C GLY A 471 -1.88 0.57 31.78
N ASP A 472 -0.69 0.97 32.23
CA ASP A 472 0.09 2.12 31.76
C ASP A 472 1.17 1.73 30.73
N GLY A 473 1.15 0.46 30.28
CA GLY A 473 2.02 -0.03 29.23
C GLY A 473 1.69 0.62 27.88
N LYS A 474 2.64 0.53 26.95
CA LYS A 474 2.52 1.15 25.63
C LYS A 474 3.07 0.27 24.52
N LEU A 475 2.33 0.21 23.43
CA LEU A 475 2.78 -0.26 22.13
C LEU A 475 3.14 0.95 21.27
N THR A 476 4.33 0.94 20.69
CA THR A 476 4.75 1.93 19.70
C THR A 476 5.16 1.25 18.42
N PHE A 477 5.24 1.99 17.33
CA PHE A 477 5.57 1.43 16.02
C PHE A 477 6.82 2.08 15.46
N ARG A 478 7.88 1.28 15.23
CA ARG A 478 9.10 1.74 14.59
C ARG A 478 8.90 1.73 13.07
N LYS A 479 8.62 2.91 12.51
CA LYS A 479 8.32 3.13 11.08
C LYS A 479 9.42 2.67 10.12
N ASP A 480 10.66 2.55 10.57
CA ASP A 480 11.78 2.13 9.72
C ASP A 480 11.92 0.63 9.57
N THR A 481 11.73 -0.11 10.66
CA THR A 481 11.83 -1.57 10.65
C THR A 481 10.48 -2.26 10.49
N ASN A 482 9.38 -1.50 10.52
CA ASN A 482 8.01 -2.01 10.52
C ASN A 482 7.69 -2.91 11.74
N GLU A 483 8.28 -2.59 12.89
CA GLU A 483 8.19 -3.41 14.11
C GLU A 483 7.39 -2.72 15.21
N ILE A 484 6.64 -3.51 15.98
CA ILE A 484 5.91 -3.03 17.15
C ILE A 484 6.81 -3.11 18.40
N CYS A 485 7.10 -1.99 19.05
CA CYS A 485 7.83 -1.95 20.30
C CYS A 485 6.86 -1.99 21.48
N PHE A 486 7.31 -2.58 22.58
CA PHE A 486 6.49 -2.85 23.75
C PHE A 486 7.18 -2.28 24.99
N GLN A 487 6.42 -1.53 25.78
CA GLN A 487 6.79 -1.07 27.10
C GLN A 487 5.84 -1.72 28.11
N PRO A 488 6.34 -2.57 29.04
CA PRO A 488 5.49 -3.28 29.99
C PRO A 488 4.86 -2.32 31.02
N PRO A 489 3.63 -2.59 31.47
CA PRO A 489 2.94 -1.78 32.48
C PRO A 489 3.53 -1.98 33.88
N SER A 490 3.45 -0.97 34.71
CA SER A 490 3.79 -1.01 36.13
C SER A 490 2.87 -1.95 36.91
N ASP A 491 3.43 -3.00 37.50
CA ASP A 491 2.75 -3.88 38.43
C ASP A 491 3.05 -3.51 39.91
N PRO A 492 2.14 -2.82 40.61
CA PRO A 492 2.33 -2.45 42.02
C PRO A 492 2.23 -3.64 42.98
N LEU A 493 1.68 -4.78 42.53
CA LEU A 493 1.48 -5.97 43.36
C LEU A 493 2.68 -6.93 43.32
N LEU A 494 3.68 -6.67 42.48
CA LEU A 494 4.81 -7.58 42.26
C LEU A 494 5.52 -8.03 43.55
N ALA A 495 5.85 -7.11 44.45
CA ALA A 495 6.51 -7.45 45.71
C ALA A 495 5.67 -8.40 46.58
N ARG A 496 4.37 -8.11 46.70
CA ARG A 496 3.41 -8.95 47.46
C ARG A 496 3.24 -10.33 46.84
N LYS A 497 3.26 -10.43 45.51
CA LYS A 497 3.23 -11.70 44.79
C LYS A 497 4.47 -12.53 45.10
N ILE A 498 5.66 -11.92 45.08
CA ILE A 498 6.93 -12.59 45.40
C ILE A 498 6.90 -13.12 46.85
N GLU A 499 6.45 -12.32 47.81
CA GLU A 499 6.34 -12.74 49.22
C GLU A 499 5.38 -13.93 49.39
N ALA A 500 4.24 -13.92 48.70
CA ALA A 500 3.31 -15.05 48.73
C ALA A 500 3.92 -16.32 48.12
N LEU A 501 4.60 -16.20 46.98
CA LEU A 501 5.31 -17.32 46.35
C LEU A 501 6.41 -17.89 47.23
N GLN A 502 7.16 -17.04 47.95
CA GLN A 502 8.20 -17.47 48.90
C GLN A 502 7.60 -18.26 50.06
N ARG A 503 6.49 -17.79 50.62
CA ARG A 503 5.80 -18.49 51.73
C ARG A 503 5.26 -19.84 51.30
N ILE A 504 4.55 -19.90 50.16
CA ILE A 504 4.04 -21.17 49.59
C ILE A 504 5.20 -22.14 49.32
N THR A 505 6.29 -21.66 48.70
CA THR A 505 7.47 -22.49 48.41
C THR A 505 8.12 -23.03 49.68
N LYS A 506 8.22 -22.21 50.73
CA LYS A 506 8.75 -22.62 52.04
C LYS A 506 7.91 -23.75 52.65
N LYS A 507 6.57 -23.64 52.60
CA LYS A 507 5.65 -24.69 53.08
C LYS A 507 5.80 -26.00 52.31
N LEU A 508 5.92 -25.90 50.98
CA LEU A 508 6.16 -27.05 50.11
C LEU A 508 7.60 -27.61 50.22
N GLY A 509 8.47 -27.01 51.03
CA GLY A 509 9.83 -27.44 51.28
C GLY A 509 10.75 -27.41 50.06
N GLY A 510 10.45 -26.56 49.06
CA GLY A 510 11.18 -26.46 47.80
C GLY A 510 12.03 -25.19 47.65
N ILE A 511 12.58 -25.00 46.46
CA ILE A 511 13.38 -23.84 46.05
C ILE A 511 12.60 -23.04 45.01
N LEU A 512 12.44 -21.75 45.25
CA LEU A 512 11.75 -20.82 44.35
C LEU A 512 12.74 -20.22 43.34
N PHE A 513 12.43 -20.38 42.06
CA PHE A 513 13.11 -19.68 40.98
C PHE A 513 12.14 -18.67 40.35
N MET A 514 12.50 -17.39 40.44
CA MET A 514 11.72 -16.30 39.85
C MET A 514 12.23 -15.98 38.46
N SER A 515 11.30 -15.69 37.53
CA SER A 515 11.64 -15.11 36.23
C SER A 515 12.51 -13.84 36.40
N ARG A 516 13.54 -13.69 35.56
CA ARG A 516 14.38 -12.50 35.40
C ARG A 516 13.60 -11.32 34.82
N TYR A 517 12.51 -11.63 34.12
CA TYR A 517 11.63 -10.65 33.55
C TYR A 517 10.61 -10.21 34.59
N ARG A 518 10.46 -8.89 34.73
CA ARG A 518 9.46 -8.29 35.62
C ARG A 518 8.04 -8.64 35.20
N SER A 519 7.83 -8.87 33.90
CA SER A 519 6.58 -9.33 33.31
C SER A 519 6.86 -10.46 32.31
N THR A 520 6.23 -11.61 32.54
CA THR A 520 6.23 -12.77 31.63
C THR A 520 4.79 -12.99 31.20
N SER A 521 4.31 -12.21 30.22
CA SER A 521 2.88 -12.14 29.93
C SER A 521 2.45 -13.04 28.78
N VAL A 522 1.42 -13.83 29.05
CA VAL A 522 0.61 -14.56 28.06
C VAL A 522 -0.83 -14.01 27.98
N HIS A 523 -1.12 -12.97 28.76
CA HIS A 523 -2.44 -12.36 28.93
C HIS A 523 -2.35 -10.86 28.64
N LEU A 524 -2.06 -10.53 27.38
CA LEU A 524 -2.01 -9.14 26.95
C LEU A 524 -3.42 -8.61 26.76
N LEU A 525 -3.65 -7.38 27.23
CA LEU A 525 -4.91 -6.63 27.07
C LEU A 525 -4.61 -5.18 26.74
N GLY A 526 -5.53 -4.50 26.07
CA GLY A 526 -5.41 -3.08 25.72
C GLY A 526 -4.54 -2.79 24.49
N GLY A 527 -4.30 -1.51 24.21
CA GLY A 527 -3.64 -1.03 22.99
C GLY A 527 -4.63 -0.46 21.97
N CYS A 528 -5.85 -1.00 21.89
CA CYS A 528 -6.96 -0.44 21.11
C CYS A 528 -8.19 -0.24 22.00
N CYS A 529 -7.97 0.29 23.20
CA CYS A 529 -8.93 0.30 24.29
C CYS A 529 -10.27 0.95 23.92
N SER A 530 -11.35 0.33 24.39
CA SER A 530 -12.70 0.92 24.37
C SER A 530 -12.78 2.14 25.29
N SER A 531 -13.52 3.16 24.87
CA SER A 531 -13.75 4.40 25.64
C SER A 531 -15.00 5.13 25.14
N SER A 532 -15.36 6.22 25.81
CA SER A 532 -16.48 7.10 25.40
C SER A 532 -16.17 7.93 24.15
N ASP A 533 -14.91 8.27 23.91
CA ASP A 533 -14.51 9.22 22.87
C ASP A 533 -13.06 9.00 22.42
N ALA A 534 -12.74 9.53 21.24
CA ALA A 534 -11.46 9.35 20.58
C ALA A 534 -10.26 9.95 21.32
N SER A 535 -10.46 10.85 22.30
CA SER A 535 -9.36 11.43 23.09
C SER A 535 -8.89 10.48 24.20
N SER A 536 -9.74 9.54 24.62
CA SER A 536 -9.50 8.63 25.75
C SER A 536 -9.23 7.18 25.33
N GLY A 537 -9.60 6.78 24.11
CA GLY A 537 -9.32 5.45 23.58
C GLY A 537 -9.39 5.39 22.05
N VAL A 538 -9.39 4.18 21.51
CA VAL A 538 -9.32 3.92 20.05
C VAL A 538 -10.68 3.52 19.49
N CYS A 539 -11.48 2.82 20.30
CA CYS A 539 -12.78 2.32 19.90
C CYS A 539 -13.87 2.80 20.86
N ASN A 540 -15.11 2.84 20.39
CA ASN A 540 -16.27 2.96 21.27
C ASN A 540 -16.63 1.61 21.93
N SER A 541 -17.67 1.61 22.79
CA SER A 541 -18.17 0.40 23.46
C SER A 541 -18.66 -0.69 22.49
N ASN A 542 -19.13 -0.31 21.31
CA ASN A 542 -19.57 -1.22 20.26
C ASN A 542 -18.38 -1.84 19.48
N GLY A 543 -17.14 -1.49 19.82
CA GLY A 543 -15.93 -1.94 19.13
C GLY A 543 -15.62 -1.19 17.84
N GLN A 544 -16.37 -0.15 17.47
CA GLN A 544 -16.11 0.65 16.27
C GLN A 544 -14.90 1.56 16.46
N VAL A 545 -14.03 1.64 15.46
CA VAL A 545 -12.82 2.48 15.51
C VAL A 545 -13.20 3.95 15.29
N PHE A 546 -12.76 4.84 16.18
CA PHE A 546 -13.04 6.28 16.05
C PHE A 546 -12.37 6.90 14.82
N ASP A 547 -13.09 7.80 14.17
CA ASP A 547 -12.54 8.72 13.16
C ASP A 547 -12.26 10.07 13.82
N THR A 548 -10.99 10.42 14.00
CA THR A 548 -10.62 11.65 14.72
C THR A 548 -10.78 12.92 13.89
N LEU A 549 -11.14 12.83 12.61
CA LEU A 549 -11.50 14.02 11.83
C LEU A 549 -12.80 14.63 12.36
N ASN A 550 -13.69 13.82 12.93
CA ASN A 550 -14.89 14.26 13.63
C ASN A 550 -15.02 13.48 14.95
N PRO A 551 -14.71 14.06 16.13
CA PRO A 551 -14.54 13.35 17.41
C PRO A 551 -15.72 12.49 17.89
N THR A 552 -16.92 12.74 17.36
CA THR A 552 -18.16 12.01 17.65
C THR A 552 -18.45 10.89 16.66
N THR A 553 -17.60 10.70 15.65
CA THR A 553 -17.82 9.75 14.56
C THR A 553 -16.85 8.57 14.61
N VAL A 554 -17.26 7.49 13.96
CA VAL A 554 -16.49 6.26 13.81
C VAL A 554 -16.33 5.94 12.34
N TYR A 555 -15.31 5.16 12.00
CA TYR A 555 -15.17 4.61 10.66
C TYR A 555 -16.26 3.55 10.40
N PRO A 556 -17.21 3.79 9.48
CA PRO A 556 -18.27 2.83 9.21
C PRO A 556 -17.67 1.52 8.70
N GLY A 557 -18.09 0.39 9.26
CA GLY A 557 -17.58 -0.91 8.84
C GLY A 557 -16.23 -1.32 9.43
N LEU A 558 -15.58 -0.54 10.31
CA LEU A 558 -14.29 -0.94 10.91
C LEU A 558 -14.41 -1.16 12.43
N TYR A 559 -14.14 -2.39 12.88
CA TYR A 559 -14.32 -2.82 14.27
C TYR A 559 -13.08 -3.51 14.84
N VAL A 560 -12.94 -3.50 16.16
CA VAL A 560 -12.00 -4.30 16.95
C VAL A 560 -12.79 -5.20 17.89
N CYS A 561 -12.41 -6.48 17.98
CA CYS A 561 -13.19 -7.49 18.72
C CYS A 561 -12.31 -8.44 19.55
N ASP A 562 -11.08 -8.06 19.91
CA ASP A 562 -10.15 -8.91 20.69
C ASP A 562 -9.68 -8.28 22.01
N GLY A 563 -8.71 -8.91 22.68
CA GLY A 563 -8.14 -8.44 23.93
C GLY A 563 -7.57 -7.01 23.90
N SER A 564 -7.29 -6.45 22.71
CA SER A 564 -6.85 -5.06 22.58
C SER A 564 -7.93 -4.05 22.93
N LEU A 565 -9.21 -4.44 22.87
CA LEU A 565 -10.36 -3.62 23.24
C LEU A 565 -10.51 -3.47 24.76
N ILE A 566 -10.02 -4.45 25.53
CA ILE A 566 -10.18 -4.50 26.99
C ILE A 566 -9.29 -3.42 27.65
N PRO A 567 -9.87 -2.43 28.35
CA PRO A 567 -9.15 -1.20 28.71
C PRO A 567 -8.39 -1.26 30.05
N CYS A 568 -8.38 -2.42 30.72
CA CYS A 568 -7.76 -2.61 32.03
C CYS A 568 -7.34 -4.07 32.27
N SER A 569 -6.52 -4.28 33.30
CA SER A 569 -6.21 -5.61 33.82
C SER A 569 -7.47 -6.26 34.41
N VAL A 570 -7.63 -7.56 34.19
CA VAL A 570 -8.79 -8.34 34.68
C VAL A 570 -8.47 -9.18 35.92
N GLY A 571 -7.18 -9.42 36.21
CA GLY A 571 -6.70 -10.12 37.41
C GLY A 571 -6.91 -11.65 37.42
N ILE A 572 -7.41 -12.21 36.32
CA ILE A 572 -7.73 -13.62 36.09
C ILE A 572 -7.39 -14.02 34.64
N ASN A 573 -7.55 -15.29 34.24
CA ASN A 573 -7.40 -15.69 32.84
C ASN A 573 -8.43 -14.95 31.96
N PRO A 574 -8.01 -14.16 30.95
CA PRO A 574 -8.91 -13.24 30.26
C PRO A 574 -9.76 -13.90 29.16
N CYS A 575 -9.64 -15.21 28.92
CA CYS A 575 -10.23 -15.83 27.73
C CYS A 575 -11.76 -15.72 27.69
N LEU A 576 -12.43 -15.96 28.82
CA LEU A 576 -13.88 -15.78 28.93
C LEU A 576 -14.27 -14.31 28.82
N THR A 577 -13.56 -13.40 29.49
CA THR A 577 -13.80 -11.95 29.38
C THR A 577 -13.72 -11.46 27.93
N ILE A 578 -12.71 -11.91 27.17
CA ILE A 578 -12.55 -11.57 25.75
C ILE A 578 -13.70 -12.16 24.93
N ALA A 579 -14.07 -13.42 25.16
CA ALA A 579 -15.18 -14.06 24.44
C ALA A 579 -16.51 -13.36 24.73
N THR A 580 -16.79 -13.00 25.99
CA THR A 580 -17.99 -12.27 26.41
C THR A 580 -18.06 -10.88 25.78
N ALA A 581 -16.96 -10.12 25.82
CA ALA A 581 -16.91 -8.81 25.16
C ALA A 581 -17.10 -8.95 23.63
N ALA A 582 -16.56 -10.00 23.02
CA ALA A 582 -16.74 -10.28 21.60
C ALA A 582 -18.20 -10.65 21.26
N GLU A 583 -18.91 -11.37 22.13
CA GLU A 583 -20.34 -11.67 21.97
C GLU A 583 -21.20 -10.40 21.98
N HIS A 584 -20.87 -9.45 22.86
CA HIS A 584 -21.50 -8.13 22.88
C HIS A 584 -21.20 -7.37 21.57
N VAL A 585 -19.91 -7.17 21.28
CA VAL A 585 -19.44 -6.37 20.13
C VAL A 585 -19.98 -6.90 18.81
N SER A 586 -20.02 -8.22 18.61
CA SER A 586 -20.39 -8.85 17.33
C SER A 586 -21.85 -8.60 16.91
N LYS A 587 -22.72 -8.15 17.83
CA LYS A 587 -24.09 -7.75 17.52
C LYS A 587 -24.13 -6.50 16.62
N HIS A 588 -23.20 -5.58 16.81
CA HIS A 588 -23.17 -4.30 16.09
C HIS A 588 -22.74 -4.42 14.62
N PRO A 589 -21.60 -5.03 14.25
CA PRO A 589 -21.27 -5.21 12.83
C PRO A 589 -22.29 -6.08 12.10
N LEU A 590 -22.97 -7.00 12.80
CA LEU A 590 -24.09 -7.75 12.21
C LEU A 590 -25.28 -6.83 11.92
N GLN A 591 -25.74 -6.06 12.92
CA GLN A 591 -26.85 -5.13 12.75
C GLN A 591 -26.54 -4.08 11.69
N ASP A 592 -25.37 -3.45 11.75
CA ASP A 592 -24.93 -2.43 10.79
C ASP A 592 -24.84 -3.02 9.37
N ALA A 593 -24.45 -4.29 9.23
CA ALA A 593 -24.44 -4.97 7.93
C ALA A 593 -25.85 -5.30 7.41
N LEU A 594 -26.77 -5.70 8.29
CA LEU A 594 -28.17 -5.92 7.92
C LEU A 594 -28.86 -4.61 7.52
N ASP A 595 -28.62 -3.53 8.28
CA ASP A 595 -29.15 -2.20 8.00
C ASP A 595 -28.57 -1.64 6.69
N TYR A 596 -27.26 -1.77 6.48
CA TYR A 596 -26.60 -1.36 5.25
C TYR A 596 -27.16 -2.10 4.03
N LYS A 597 -27.41 -3.41 4.14
CA LYS A 597 -28.02 -4.21 3.08
C LYS A 597 -29.49 -3.87 2.83
N SER A 598 -30.27 -3.55 3.87
CA SER A 598 -31.69 -3.21 3.73
C SER A 598 -31.95 -1.93 2.91
N LYS A 599 -30.95 -1.05 2.81
CA LYS A 599 -31.00 0.19 2.03
C LYS A 599 -30.65 0.03 0.55
N ASP A 600 -30.04 -1.10 0.15
CA ASP A 600 -29.77 -1.45 -1.25
C ASP A 600 -30.95 -2.29 -1.77
N VAL A 601 -31.86 -1.69 -2.56
CA VAL A 601 -33.19 -2.24 -2.90
C VAL A 601 -33.16 -3.50 -3.78
N ASP A 602 -32.00 -3.92 -4.30
CA ASP A 602 -31.90 -5.13 -5.12
C ASP A 602 -31.07 -6.22 -4.43
N PHE A 603 -31.73 -7.20 -3.80
CA PHE A 603 -31.12 -8.53 -3.74
C PHE A 603 -32.13 -9.67 -3.88
N VAL A 604 -32.05 -10.32 -5.04
CA VAL A 604 -32.46 -11.70 -5.25
C VAL A 604 -31.66 -12.55 -4.27
N ARG A 605 -32.35 -13.21 -3.32
CA ARG A 605 -31.82 -14.30 -2.49
C ARG A 605 -31.06 -15.26 -3.42
N GLY A 606 -29.73 -15.14 -3.46
CA GLY A 606 -28.91 -16.01 -4.29
C GLY A 606 -29.23 -17.46 -3.94
N LYS A 607 -29.49 -18.30 -4.96
CA LYS A 607 -29.70 -19.74 -4.78
C LYS A 607 -28.61 -20.28 -3.84
N PRO A 608 -28.95 -21.22 -2.93
CA PRO A 608 -27.99 -21.78 -1.99
C PRO A 608 -26.81 -22.33 -2.79
N VAL A 609 -25.66 -21.66 -2.72
CA VAL A 609 -24.41 -22.15 -3.29
C VAL A 609 -24.15 -23.49 -2.58
N GLU A 610 -23.98 -24.56 -3.37
CA GLU A 610 -23.65 -25.88 -2.84
C GLU A 610 -22.52 -25.78 -1.82
N LYS A 611 -22.84 -26.11 -0.57
CA LYS A 611 -21.96 -25.99 0.60
C LYS A 611 -20.77 -26.93 0.48
N LYS A 612 -19.65 -26.43 -0.06
CA LYS A 612 -18.31 -26.92 0.28
C LYS A 612 -17.47 -25.76 0.82
N SER A 613 -17.78 -25.33 2.05
CA SER A 613 -16.86 -24.51 2.83
C SER A 613 -15.64 -25.38 3.16
N LEU A 614 -14.48 -24.97 2.68
CA LEU A 614 -13.21 -25.67 2.86
C LEU A 614 -12.29 -24.74 3.61
N VAL A 615 -11.69 -25.20 4.71
CA VAL A 615 -10.51 -24.53 5.27
C VAL A 615 -9.42 -24.63 4.22
N ARG A 616 -9.01 -23.50 3.66
CA ARG A 616 -7.99 -23.45 2.60
C ARG A 616 -6.72 -22.84 3.16
N SER A 617 -5.61 -23.56 3.00
CA SER A 617 -4.29 -22.95 3.15
C SER A 617 -4.07 -22.01 1.97
N TRP A 618 -3.74 -20.76 2.25
CA TRP A 618 -3.33 -19.82 1.23
C TRP A 618 -1.96 -20.22 0.70
N LYS A 619 -1.97 -21.04 -0.35
CA LYS A 619 -0.86 -21.06 -1.29
C LYS A 619 -1.07 -19.84 -2.16
N SER A 620 -0.21 -18.83 -2.04
CA SER A 620 -0.33 -17.67 -2.93
C SER A 620 -0.40 -18.18 -4.36
N GLU A 621 -1.41 -17.74 -5.11
CA GLU A 621 -1.57 -18.07 -6.53
C GLU A 621 -0.45 -17.46 -7.39
N ILE A 622 0.65 -17.04 -6.79
CA ILE A 622 1.94 -16.69 -7.41
C ILE A 622 2.48 -17.85 -8.26
N SER A 623 1.98 -19.09 -8.11
CA SER A 623 2.44 -20.24 -8.88
C SER A 623 1.75 -20.46 -10.24
N ARG A 624 0.67 -19.76 -10.59
CA ARG A 624 -0.05 -19.98 -11.87
C ARG A 624 -0.01 -18.81 -12.88
N GLY A 625 0.46 -17.62 -12.50
CA GLY A 625 0.57 -16.46 -13.42
C GLY A 625 1.97 -16.23 -14.00
N SER A 626 2.04 -15.66 -15.22
CA SER A 626 3.27 -15.19 -15.88
C SER A 626 3.80 -13.85 -15.32
N ALA A 627 3.39 -13.45 -14.12
CA ALA A 627 3.71 -12.17 -13.51
C ALA A 627 5.22 -12.01 -13.26
N VAL A 628 5.72 -10.78 -13.45
CA VAL A 628 7.13 -10.43 -13.26
C VAL A 628 7.23 -9.37 -12.19
N HIS A 629 8.13 -9.58 -11.22
CA HIS A 629 8.32 -8.68 -10.10
C HIS A 629 9.77 -8.21 -10.05
N PHE A 630 9.99 -6.91 -9.86
CA PHE A 630 11.31 -6.32 -9.63
C PHE A 630 11.21 -5.03 -8.82
N LYS A 631 12.34 -4.49 -8.37
CA LYS A 631 12.41 -3.29 -7.53
C LYS A 631 13.17 -2.18 -8.24
N GLU A 632 12.70 -0.94 -8.11
CA GLU A 632 13.40 0.24 -8.62
C GLU A 632 13.65 1.25 -7.49
N THR A 633 14.88 1.74 -7.40
CA THR A 633 15.24 2.87 -6.53
C THR A 633 15.63 4.06 -7.41
N MET A 634 14.92 5.17 -7.27
CA MET A 634 15.19 6.41 -8.03
C MET A 634 15.53 7.55 -7.07
N ARG A 635 16.52 8.37 -7.41
CA ARG A 635 16.97 9.51 -6.59
C ARG A 635 17.02 10.79 -7.42
N GLY A 636 16.62 11.91 -6.83
CA GLY A 636 16.72 13.21 -7.50
C GLY A 636 16.03 14.31 -6.71
N HIS A 637 15.35 15.21 -7.42
CA HIS A 637 14.73 16.39 -6.81
C HIS A 637 13.32 16.65 -7.35
N VAL A 638 12.42 17.11 -6.49
CA VAL A 638 11.05 17.55 -6.80
C VAL A 638 10.82 18.92 -6.17
N GLY A 639 10.48 19.93 -6.99
CA GLY A 639 10.39 21.32 -6.52
C GLY A 639 11.74 21.87 -6.01
N GLY A 640 12.86 21.35 -6.51
CA GLY A 640 14.21 21.65 -6.00
C GLY A 640 14.62 20.89 -4.73
N LEU A 641 13.72 20.09 -4.14
CA LEU A 641 13.94 19.40 -2.86
C LEU A 641 14.35 17.93 -3.08
N PRO A 642 15.27 17.37 -2.27
CA PRO A 642 15.66 15.96 -2.38
C PRO A 642 14.48 15.00 -2.30
N CYS A 643 14.45 14.03 -3.21
CA CYS A 643 13.39 13.04 -3.31
C CYS A 643 13.95 11.67 -3.70
N VAL A 644 13.48 10.62 -3.04
CA VAL A 644 13.86 9.23 -3.31
C VAL A 644 12.61 8.37 -3.42
N ALA A 645 12.46 7.63 -4.53
CA ALA A 645 11.37 6.68 -4.73
C ALA A 645 11.91 5.25 -4.61
N TYR A 646 11.31 4.45 -3.73
CA TYR A 646 11.56 3.03 -3.55
C TYR A 646 10.33 2.26 -4.02
N LEU A 647 10.36 1.81 -5.27
CA LEU A 647 9.23 1.20 -5.95
C LEU A 647 9.41 -0.32 -6.07
N LYS A 648 8.31 -1.05 -5.97
CA LYS A 648 8.23 -2.45 -6.37
C LYS A 648 7.19 -2.57 -7.46
N LEU A 649 7.53 -3.25 -8.54
CA LEU A 649 6.69 -3.37 -9.71
C LEU A 649 6.21 -4.82 -9.82
N LYS A 650 4.93 -4.99 -10.14
CA LYS A 650 4.31 -6.27 -10.51
C LYS A 650 3.68 -6.09 -11.89
N LEU A 651 4.38 -6.58 -12.90
CA LEU A 651 3.91 -6.60 -14.28
C LEU A 651 3.15 -7.89 -14.57
N ASN A 652 2.27 -7.87 -15.57
CA ASN A 652 1.32 -8.94 -15.92
C ASN A 652 0.12 -9.03 -14.95
N ALA A 653 -0.71 -7.99 -14.95
CA ALA A 653 -2.11 -8.08 -14.49
C ALA A 653 -2.97 -8.51 -15.69
N ARG A 654 -3.76 -9.58 -15.55
CA ARG A 654 -4.67 -10.10 -16.58
C ARG A 654 -5.53 -8.99 -17.19
N ARG A 655 -5.19 -8.54 -18.40
CA ARG A 655 -6.16 -8.05 -19.38
C ARG A 655 -5.99 -8.90 -20.62
N THR A 656 -6.87 -9.89 -20.77
CA THR A 656 -7.19 -10.54 -22.04
C THR A 656 -8.55 -11.17 -21.87
N SER A 657 -9.61 -10.44 -22.23
CA SER A 657 -10.60 -11.09 -23.07
C SER A 657 -9.85 -11.53 -24.33
N GLU A 658 -10.01 -12.79 -24.69
CA GLU A 658 -9.25 -13.46 -25.75
C GLU A 658 -9.22 -12.61 -27.03
N LYS A 659 -8.05 -12.07 -27.37
CA LYS A 659 -7.75 -11.62 -28.72
C LYS A 659 -6.41 -12.19 -29.16
N THR A 660 -6.45 -12.62 -30.41
CA THR A 660 -5.55 -13.53 -31.10
C THR A 660 -4.10 -13.07 -31.05
N ILE A 661 -3.20 -14.02 -30.78
CA ILE A 661 -1.76 -13.89 -30.97
C ILE A 661 -1.52 -13.47 -32.42
N GLY A 662 -1.13 -12.22 -32.66
CA GLY A 662 -0.75 -11.75 -34.00
C GLY A 662 -0.69 -10.23 -34.20
N ASP A 663 -1.45 -9.43 -33.45
CA ASP A 663 -1.53 -7.99 -33.75
C ASP A 663 -0.63 -7.16 -32.81
N PHE A 664 0.54 -6.74 -33.30
CA PHE A 664 1.53 -5.90 -32.62
C PHE A 664 1.10 -4.41 -32.48
N ARG A 665 -0.21 -4.14 -32.47
CA ARG A 665 -0.82 -2.81 -32.65
C ARG A 665 -1.39 -2.19 -31.37
N GLU A 666 -1.59 -2.97 -30.31
CA GLU A 666 -2.10 -2.51 -29.00
C GLU A 666 -0.99 -2.55 -27.92
N PRO A 667 -1.08 -1.72 -26.85
CA PRO A 667 -0.12 -1.74 -25.75
C PRO A 667 -0.01 -3.17 -25.21
N ASN A 668 1.20 -3.73 -25.25
CA ASN A 668 1.40 -5.12 -24.87
C ASN A 668 1.10 -5.26 -23.36
N PRO A 669 0.07 -6.02 -22.95
CA PRO A 669 -0.37 -6.09 -21.55
C PRO A 669 0.72 -6.62 -20.61
N ILE A 670 1.76 -7.26 -21.16
CA ILE A 670 2.94 -7.74 -20.42
C ILE A 670 3.79 -6.57 -19.86
N LEU A 671 3.72 -5.38 -20.45
CA LEU A 671 4.51 -4.20 -20.06
C LEU A 671 3.73 -3.19 -19.20
N GLN A 672 2.49 -3.53 -18.86
CA GLN A 672 1.68 -2.81 -17.89
C GLN A 672 1.62 -3.57 -16.58
N GLY A 673 1.46 -2.84 -15.48
CA GLY A 673 1.32 -3.45 -14.16
C GLY A 673 1.07 -2.48 -13.03
N LYS A 674 1.11 -3.04 -11.82
CA LYS A 674 0.93 -2.30 -10.58
C LYS A 674 2.26 -1.95 -9.93
N VAL A 675 2.27 -0.83 -9.23
CA VAL A 675 3.41 -0.30 -8.49
C VAL A 675 3.03 -0.19 -7.03
N SER A 676 3.90 -0.66 -6.16
CA SER A 676 3.84 -0.43 -4.72
C SER A 676 5.13 0.20 -4.23
N GLY A 677 5.21 0.48 -2.94
CA GLY A 677 6.42 0.99 -2.29
C GLY A 677 6.17 2.32 -1.60
N HIS A 678 7.18 3.18 -1.60
CA HIS A 678 7.07 4.50 -0.98
C HIS A 678 8.01 5.52 -1.61
N VAL A 679 7.68 6.78 -1.40
CA VAL A 679 8.46 7.95 -1.81
C VAL A 679 8.86 8.71 -0.55
N MET A 680 10.11 9.14 -0.48
CA MET A 680 10.64 9.96 0.59
C MET A 680 10.92 11.36 0.04
N CYS A 681 10.17 12.34 0.52
CA CYS A 681 10.40 13.76 0.25
C CYS A 681 10.21 14.53 1.55
N SER A 682 11.23 14.46 2.42
CA SER A 682 11.18 14.92 3.81
C SER A 682 10.86 16.41 3.98
N ALA A 683 11.10 17.21 2.94
CA ALA A 683 10.77 18.64 2.96
C ALA A 683 9.27 18.92 2.72
N ILE A 684 8.50 17.96 2.18
CA ILE A 684 7.06 18.08 1.97
C ILE A 684 6.31 17.37 3.09
N GLU A 685 6.68 16.13 3.37
CA GLU A 685 6.10 15.30 4.43
C GLU A 685 7.25 14.62 5.18
N MET A 686 7.26 14.74 6.51
CA MET A 686 8.32 14.17 7.35
C MET A 686 8.36 12.64 7.29
N ASP A 687 7.20 12.02 7.11
CA ASP A 687 7.03 10.58 7.00
C ASP A 687 7.09 10.09 5.55
N LYS A 688 7.31 8.78 5.37
CA LYS A 688 7.28 8.11 4.07
C LYS A 688 5.90 8.26 3.42
N LEU A 689 5.88 8.67 2.15
CA LEU A 689 4.68 8.68 1.32
C LEU A 689 4.47 7.29 0.72
N HIS A 690 3.54 6.51 1.27
CA HIS A 690 3.28 5.16 0.81
C HIS A 690 2.43 5.14 -0.45
N VAL A 691 2.79 4.30 -1.43
CA VAL A 691 1.96 4.04 -2.60
C VAL A 691 0.75 3.22 -2.16
N ILE A 692 -0.46 3.78 -2.34
CA ILE A 692 -1.73 3.12 -2.02
C ILE A 692 -2.41 2.56 -3.27
N ASP A 693 -2.22 3.22 -4.41
CA ASP A 693 -2.53 2.69 -5.73
C ASP A 693 -1.46 3.22 -6.69
N GLY A 694 -0.96 2.35 -7.55
CA GLY A 694 0.17 2.68 -8.41
C GLY A 694 0.11 1.89 -9.68
N GLU A 695 0.30 2.57 -10.80
CA GLU A 695 0.24 2.00 -12.14
C GLU A 695 1.49 2.36 -12.93
N VAL A 696 1.90 1.44 -13.79
CA VAL A 696 3.01 1.63 -14.71
C VAL A 696 2.67 1.08 -16.09
N ASP A 697 3.02 1.85 -17.11
CA ASP A 697 3.07 1.42 -18.50
C ASP A 697 4.46 1.72 -19.06
N LEU A 698 5.24 0.68 -19.33
CA LEU A 698 6.62 0.82 -19.83
C LEU A 698 6.70 1.12 -21.34
N CYS A 699 5.56 1.12 -22.05
CA CYS A 699 5.51 1.20 -23.51
C CYS A 699 4.36 2.07 -24.03
N HIS A 700 3.98 3.10 -23.27
CA HIS A 700 2.97 4.04 -23.68
C HIS A 700 3.44 4.85 -24.90
N VAL A 701 2.53 5.10 -25.86
CA VAL A 701 2.79 5.91 -27.06
C VAL A 701 1.73 6.97 -27.16
N ASP A 702 2.12 8.21 -27.43
CA ASP A 702 1.19 9.29 -27.72
C ASP A 702 0.99 9.38 -29.23
N ILE A 703 -0.27 9.54 -29.66
CA ILE A 703 -0.62 9.68 -31.07
C ILE A 703 0.02 10.93 -31.70
N LYS A 704 0.27 11.98 -30.91
CA LYS A 704 0.94 13.20 -31.36
C LYS A 704 2.44 13.01 -31.59
N THR A 705 3.05 11.99 -30.97
CA THR A 705 4.48 11.68 -31.07
C THR A 705 4.69 10.18 -31.34
N PRO A 706 4.30 9.68 -32.53
CA PRO A 706 4.19 8.24 -32.82
C PRO A 706 5.54 7.49 -32.82
N TYR A 707 6.64 8.23 -32.84
CA TYR A 707 8.02 7.75 -32.78
C TYR A 707 8.58 7.75 -31.35
N THR A 708 7.96 8.50 -30.43
CA THR A 708 8.41 8.63 -29.04
C THR A 708 7.72 7.60 -28.17
N GLN A 709 8.50 6.90 -27.34
CA GLN A 709 7.97 5.96 -26.37
C GLN A 709 8.08 6.56 -24.95
N TYR A 710 7.08 6.29 -24.12
CA TYR A 710 7.04 6.73 -22.74
C TYR A 710 7.01 5.53 -21.79
N MET A 711 7.78 5.61 -20.69
CA MET A 711 7.49 4.83 -19.49
C MET A 711 6.71 5.72 -18.53
N HIS A 712 5.41 5.46 -18.38
CA HIS A 712 4.50 6.26 -17.57
C HIS A 712 4.26 5.59 -16.22
N TYR A 713 4.35 6.37 -15.15
CA TYR A 713 4.09 5.97 -13.78
C TYR A 713 3.02 6.89 -13.21
N ARG A 714 1.98 6.34 -12.61
CA ARG A 714 0.96 7.11 -11.88
C ARG A 714 0.82 6.52 -10.49
N LEU A 715 1.24 7.26 -9.47
CA LEU A 715 1.24 6.80 -8.08
C LEU A 715 0.34 7.68 -7.24
N LEU A 716 -0.72 7.09 -6.68
CA LEU A 716 -1.46 7.67 -5.58
C LEU A 716 -0.71 7.37 -4.28
N LEU A 717 -0.36 8.42 -3.55
CA LEU A 717 0.49 8.40 -2.37
C LEU A 717 -0.27 8.87 -1.13
N ALA A 718 0.11 8.30 0.00
CA ALA A 718 -0.46 8.56 1.30
C ALA A 718 0.60 8.91 2.34
N ALA A 719 0.38 9.99 3.07
CA ALA A 719 1.13 10.29 4.28
C ALA A 719 0.40 9.75 5.52
N SER A 720 1.15 9.57 6.61
CA SER A 720 0.61 9.25 7.93
C SER A 720 -0.31 10.35 8.50
N SER A 721 -0.12 11.58 8.03
CA SER A 721 -0.92 12.77 8.34
C SER A 721 -2.32 12.73 7.72
N GLY A 722 -2.59 11.79 6.81
CA GLY A 722 -3.81 11.73 6.00
C GLY A 722 -3.73 12.51 4.69
N SER A 723 -2.67 13.30 4.48
CA SER A 723 -2.43 13.98 3.20
C SER A 723 -2.33 12.97 2.05
N ARG A 724 -2.90 13.33 0.90
CA ARG A 724 -2.86 12.54 -0.33
C ARG A 724 -2.11 13.29 -1.42
N TYR A 725 -1.34 12.56 -2.21
CA TYR A 725 -0.58 13.12 -3.33
C TYR A 725 -0.69 12.21 -4.56
N ILE A 726 -0.62 12.81 -5.74
CA ILE A 726 -0.43 12.07 -7.00
C ILE A 726 0.96 12.40 -7.52
N LEU A 727 1.79 11.37 -7.72
CA LEU A 727 3.05 11.48 -8.42
C LEU A 727 2.89 10.86 -9.82
N GLU A 728 2.90 11.72 -10.83
CA GLU A 728 2.95 11.32 -12.24
C GLU A 728 4.39 11.40 -12.73
N GLY A 729 4.89 10.31 -13.28
CA GLY A 729 6.25 10.19 -13.79
C GLY A 729 6.27 9.76 -15.25
N LYS A 730 7.11 10.40 -16.07
CA LYS A 730 7.34 10.03 -17.47
C LYS A 730 8.83 9.92 -17.76
N LYS A 731 9.28 8.75 -18.22
CA LYS A 731 10.57 8.60 -18.92
C LYS A 731 10.30 8.75 -20.41
N VAL A 732 10.97 9.69 -21.06
CA VAL A 732 10.74 10.02 -22.47
C VAL A 732 11.87 9.43 -23.28
N MET A 733 11.57 8.49 -24.18
CA MET A 733 12.55 7.83 -25.03
C MET A 733 12.40 8.35 -26.46
N ASN A 734 13.28 9.28 -26.84
CA ASN A 734 13.23 9.96 -28.13
C ASN A 734 14.16 9.27 -29.15
N PRO A 735 13.66 8.84 -30.32
CA PRO A 735 14.47 8.11 -31.30
C PRO A 735 15.51 8.97 -32.05
N PHE A 736 15.39 10.31 -32.00
CA PHE A 736 16.21 11.21 -32.82
C PHE A 736 17.50 11.70 -32.14
N LEU A 737 17.75 11.29 -30.89
CA LEU A 737 18.97 11.63 -30.15
C LEU A 737 19.98 10.47 -30.26
N LEU A 738 21.23 10.76 -30.62
CA LEU A 738 22.32 9.78 -30.77
C LEU A 738 22.45 8.87 -29.53
N GLY A 739 22.84 7.60 -29.70
CA GLY A 739 22.73 6.52 -28.70
C GLY A 739 23.31 6.74 -27.29
N LEU A 740 24.10 7.80 -27.04
CA LEU A 740 24.52 8.20 -25.69
C LEU A 740 23.36 8.80 -24.87
N ASP A 741 22.37 9.42 -25.52
CA ASP A 741 21.19 10.00 -24.85
C ASP A 741 20.15 8.94 -24.50
N ALA A 742 20.11 7.80 -25.21
CA ALA A 742 19.20 6.68 -24.94
C ALA A 742 19.33 6.14 -23.50
N TRP A 743 20.55 6.17 -22.96
CA TRP A 743 20.80 5.81 -21.56
C TRP A 743 20.15 6.79 -20.59
N LYS A 744 20.36 8.09 -20.82
CA LYS A 744 19.79 9.15 -19.98
C LYS A 744 18.27 9.13 -20.02
N ASP A 745 17.70 8.94 -21.20
CA ASP A 745 16.26 8.86 -21.46
C ASP A 745 15.60 7.66 -20.76
N SER A 746 16.26 6.50 -20.76
CA SER A 746 15.75 5.28 -20.12
C SER A 746 15.92 5.26 -18.59
N THR A 747 16.74 6.14 -18.03
CA THR A 747 17.04 6.20 -16.59
C THR A 747 16.52 7.46 -15.87
N THR A 748 16.09 8.48 -16.62
CA THR A 748 15.58 9.74 -16.08
C THR A 748 14.06 9.77 -16.10
N LEU A 749 13.44 9.84 -14.91
CA LEU A 749 12.01 10.02 -14.72
C LEU A 749 11.68 11.49 -14.46
N HIS A 750 10.97 12.14 -15.37
CA HIS A 750 10.40 13.45 -15.15
C HIS A 750 9.11 13.31 -14.33
N VAL A 751 9.03 13.99 -13.19
CA VAL A 751 7.92 13.81 -12.25
C VAL A 751 7.16 15.11 -11.99
N VAL A 752 5.86 14.98 -11.76
CA VAL A 752 4.98 16.02 -11.24
C VAL A 752 4.29 15.47 -10.01
N LEU A 753 4.50 16.12 -8.87
CA LEU A 753 3.86 15.79 -7.60
C LEU A 753 2.76 16.82 -7.32
N ARG A 754 1.53 16.35 -7.18
CA ARG A 754 0.34 17.18 -6.89
C ARG A 754 -0.25 16.78 -5.54
N LYS A 755 -0.57 17.75 -4.69
CA LYS A 755 -1.35 17.51 -3.46
C LYS A 755 -2.84 17.50 -3.78
N ILE A 756 -3.59 16.52 -3.27
CA ILE A 756 -5.05 16.43 -3.45
C ILE A 756 -5.73 17.17 -2.28
N SER A 757 -6.65 18.08 -2.58
CA SER A 757 -7.52 18.72 -1.59
C SER A 757 -8.67 17.77 -1.21
N GLN A 758 -9.03 17.70 0.08
CA GLN A 758 -10.06 16.78 0.58
C GLN A 758 -11.50 17.30 0.37
N HIS A 759 -11.70 18.57 -0.03
CA HIS A 759 -13.02 19.20 0.01
C HIS A 759 -13.62 19.63 -1.35
N THR A 760 -12.87 19.67 -2.43
CA THR A 760 -13.40 19.98 -3.79
C THR A 760 -12.41 19.51 -4.85
N SER A 761 -12.93 18.98 -5.95
CA SER A 761 -12.17 18.37 -7.05
C SER A 761 -11.29 19.33 -7.87
N GLU A 762 -11.22 20.62 -7.52
CA GLU A 762 -10.65 21.65 -8.41
C GLU A 762 -9.50 22.50 -7.83
N GLU A 763 -9.19 22.43 -6.53
CA GLU A 763 -8.06 23.21 -5.99
C GLU A 763 -6.79 22.36 -5.81
N VAL A 764 -5.95 22.35 -6.85
CA VAL A 764 -4.57 21.86 -6.77
C VAL A 764 -3.74 22.87 -5.98
N MET A 765 -3.66 22.72 -4.65
CA MET A 765 -2.93 23.66 -3.79
C MET A 765 -1.41 23.70 -4.06
N ILE A 766 -0.80 22.60 -4.51
CA ILE A 766 0.64 22.50 -4.75
C ILE A 766 0.91 21.55 -5.94
N SER A 767 1.64 22.02 -6.94
CA SER A 767 2.13 21.23 -8.08
C SER A 767 3.64 21.44 -8.26
N LEU A 768 4.44 20.43 -7.90
CA LEU A 768 5.90 20.51 -7.96
C LEU A 768 6.44 19.62 -9.08
N LYS A 769 7.28 20.20 -9.94
CA LYS A 769 7.97 19.47 -11.02
C LYS A 769 9.36 19.02 -10.56
N GLY A 770 9.84 17.90 -11.08
CA GLY A 770 11.11 17.31 -10.67
C GLY A 770 11.70 16.32 -11.66
N LYS A 771 12.89 15.82 -11.32
CA LYS A 771 13.59 14.74 -12.04
C LYS A 771 14.17 13.75 -11.05
N LEU A 772 13.87 12.46 -11.24
CA LEU A 772 14.47 11.34 -10.52
C LEU A 772 15.31 10.50 -11.49
N HIS A 773 16.41 9.93 -11.01
CA HIS A 773 17.34 9.15 -11.82
C HIS A 773 17.60 7.79 -11.19
N ILE A 774 17.71 6.74 -12.01
CA ILE A 774 18.20 5.41 -11.61
C ILE A 774 19.70 5.36 -11.88
N SER A 775 20.50 4.99 -10.87
CA SER A 775 21.95 4.78 -11.07
C SER A 775 22.23 3.40 -11.69
N MET A 776 23.40 3.22 -12.32
CA MET A 776 23.85 1.92 -12.85
C MET A 776 23.73 0.78 -11.83
N ILE A 777 24.15 1.05 -10.59
CA ILE A 777 24.13 0.07 -9.50
C ILE A 777 22.68 -0.33 -9.15
N GLU A 778 21.77 0.64 -9.06
CA GLU A 778 20.36 0.36 -8.76
C GLU A 778 19.63 -0.32 -9.94
N LEU A 779 20.01 -0.02 -11.19
CA LEU A 779 19.49 -0.73 -12.35
C LEU A 779 19.94 -2.19 -12.37
N LEU A 780 21.21 -2.46 -12.09
CA LEU A 780 21.71 -3.84 -11.95
C LEU A 780 21.00 -4.58 -10.82
N LYS A 781 20.82 -3.94 -9.65
CA LYS A 781 20.03 -4.52 -8.55
C LYS A 781 18.59 -4.81 -8.96
N SER A 782 17.96 -3.93 -9.74
CA SER A 782 16.62 -4.14 -10.29
C SER A 782 16.56 -5.41 -11.14
N LEU A 783 17.50 -5.55 -12.09
CA LEU A 783 17.61 -6.74 -12.95
C LEU A 783 17.85 -8.02 -12.15
N PHE A 784 18.75 -7.99 -11.15
CA PHE A 784 19.01 -9.15 -10.28
C PHE A 784 17.85 -9.46 -9.33
N SER A 785 17.03 -8.47 -8.97
CA SER A 785 15.83 -8.66 -8.15
C SER A 785 14.65 -9.26 -8.93
N MET A 786 14.77 -9.35 -10.26
CA MET A 786 13.68 -9.80 -11.13
C MET A 786 13.32 -11.26 -10.91
N SER A 787 12.06 -11.52 -10.62
CA SER A 787 11.53 -12.85 -10.33
C SER A 787 10.19 -13.11 -11.03
N GLY A 788 9.82 -14.39 -11.19
CA GLY A 788 8.59 -14.82 -11.85
C GLY A 788 8.83 -15.65 -13.12
N LYS A 789 7.86 -16.49 -13.50
CA LYS A 789 7.97 -17.40 -14.65
C LYS A 789 8.08 -16.68 -16.00
N GLY A 790 7.52 -15.47 -16.11
CA GLY A 790 7.51 -14.68 -17.34
C GLY A 790 8.75 -13.82 -17.61
N LYS A 791 9.79 -13.87 -16.76
CA LYS A 791 10.90 -12.90 -16.78
C LYS A 791 11.67 -12.84 -18.12
N MET A 792 11.91 -13.99 -18.76
CA MET A 792 12.64 -14.04 -20.03
C MET A 792 11.81 -13.45 -21.18
N LYS A 793 10.51 -13.75 -21.20
CA LYS A 793 9.57 -13.19 -22.18
C LYS A 793 9.44 -11.68 -22.01
N PHE A 794 9.33 -11.22 -20.75
CA PHE A 794 9.32 -9.78 -20.44
C PHE A 794 10.58 -9.08 -20.94
N LEU A 795 11.77 -9.61 -20.64
CA LEU A 795 13.03 -9.01 -21.06
C LEU A 795 13.16 -8.95 -22.58
N HIS A 796 12.76 -10.03 -23.26
CA HIS A 796 12.75 -10.08 -24.72
C HIS A 796 11.85 -8.99 -25.34
N ILE A 797 10.61 -8.85 -24.84
CA ILE A 797 9.67 -7.83 -25.33
C ILE A 797 10.17 -6.41 -25.01
N LEU A 798 10.75 -6.19 -23.83
CA LEU A 798 11.32 -4.89 -23.45
C LEU A 798 12.53 -4.54 -24.34
N LEU A 799 13.43 -5.48 -24.61
CA LEU A 799 14.57 -5.28 -25.50
C LEU A 799 14.14 -5.03 -26.95
N GLN A 800 13.15 -5.78 -27.45
CA GLN A 800 12.58 -5.57 -28.77
C GLN A 800 11.94 -4.17 -28.88
N SER A 801 11.26 -3.74 -27.81
CA SER A 801 10.70 -2.40 -27.69
C SER A 801 11.78 -1.32 -27.80
N LEU A 802 12.87 -1.44 -27.04
CA LEU A 802 13.98 -0.48 -27.06
C LEU A 802 14.71 -0.48 -28.40
N PHE A 803 14.94 -1.65 -28.99
CA PHE A 803 15.52 -1.81 -30.33
C PHE A 803 14.68 -1.09 -31.38
N ARG A 804 13.36 -1.29 -31.36
CA ARG A 804 12.44 -0.62 -32.30
C ARG A 804 12.52 0.91 -32.16
N THR A 805 12.57 1.42 -30.94
CA THR A 805 12.61 2.87 -30.68
C THR A 805 13.94 3.48 -31.13
N TYR A 806 15.07 2.98 -30.64
CA TYR A 806 16.37 3.64 -30.89
C TYR A 806 17.09 3.20 -32.17
N ILE A 807 16.83 1.99 -32.67
CA ILE A 807 17.55 1.42 -33.82
C ILE A 807 16.66 1.41 -35.06
N SER A 808 15.46 0.84 -34.97
CA SER A 808 14.58 0.71 -36.15
C SER A 808 13.81 1.99 -36.50
N GLN A 809 13.56 2.86 -35.51
CA GLN A 809 12.77 4.10 -35.63
C GLN A 809 11.40 3.92 -36.31
N VAL A 810 10.79 2.74 -36.15
CA VAL A 810 9.49 2.42 -36.79
C VAL A 810 8.34 2.92 -35.88
N PRO A 811 7.43 3.79 -36.38
CA PRO A 811 6.35 4.35 -35.58
C PRO A 811 5.40 3.25 -35.09
N ARG A 812 4.84 3.39 -33.88
CA ARG A 812 3.93 2.37 -33.29
C ARG A 812 2.45 2.61 -33.62
N ALA A 813 2.06 3.85 -33.90
CA ALA A 813 0.68 4.17 -34.25
C ALA A 813 0.46 4.02 -35.76
N SER A 814 -0.54 3.23 -36.17
CA SER A 814 -1.04 3.25 -37.55
C SER A 814 -2.04 4.39 -37.74
N GLN A 815 -2.07 5.01 -38.92
CA GLN A 815 -2.97 6.09 -39.34
C GLN A 815 -4.49 5.81 -39.18
N LYS A 816 -4.92 4.63 -38.71
CA LYS A 816 -6.34 4.26 -38.61
C LYS A 816 -7.15 4.98 -37.52
N GLY A 817 -6.54 5.88 -36.75
CA GLY A 817 -7.23 6.83 -35.87
C GLY A 817 -7.61 8.15 -36.55
N PHE A 818 -7.17 8.39 -37.80
CA PHE A 818 -7.75 9.41 -38.66
C PHE A 818 -9.03 8.83 -39.30
N THR A 819 -10.09 8.64 -38.50
CA THR A 819 -11.36 9.12 -39.01
C THR A 819 -11.21 10.64 -39.00
N PRO A 820 -11.23 11.33 -40.16
CA PRO A 820 -11.37 12.78 -40.14
C PRO A 820 -12.54 13.06 -39.20
N LEU A 821 -12.29 13.80 -38.12
CA LEU A 821 -13.34 14.31 -37.25
C LEU A 821 -14.20 15.23 -38.12
N ASP A 822 -15.23 14.65 -38.72
CA ASP A 822 -16.12 15.23 -39.74
C ASP A 822 -15.43 15.99 -40.90
N PRO A 823 -15.84 15.79 -42.15
CA PRO A 823 -15.56 16.75 -43.20
C PRO A 823 -16.43 18.00 -42.96
N TYR A 824 -16.21 18.74 -41.86
CA TYR A 824 -16.56 20.15 -41.84
C TYR A 824 -15.56 20.88 -42.74
N GLN A 825 -15.87 20.77 -44.02
CA GLN A 825 -15.51 21.65 -45.12
C GLN A 825 -15.89 23.10 -44.73
N ASN A 826 -15.16 23.71 -43.80
CA ASN A 826 -15.03 25.15 -43.84
C ASN A 826 -14.12 25.44 -45.02
N SER A 827 -14.74 25.53 -46.21
CA SER A 827 -14.08 25.98 -47.43
C SER A 827 -13.27 27.22 -47.08
N TYR A 828 -11.99 27.22 -47.45
CA TYR A 828 -11.14 28.37 -47.21
C TYR A 828 -11.84 29.63 -47.75
N PRO A 829 -11.87 30.74 -47.00
CA PRO A 829 -12.52 31.95 -47.48
C PRO A 829 -11.97 32.32 -48.86
N ARG A 830 -12.85 32.79 -49.76
CA ARG A 830 -12.45 33.16 -51.13
C ARG A 830 -11.29 34.17 -51.05
N SER A 831 -10.15 33.78 -51.61
CA SER A 831 -8.99 34.67 -51.77
C SER A 831 -8.99 35.38 -53.11
N THR A 832 -8.41 36.57 -53.15
CA THR A 832 -8.03 37.24 -54.41
C THR A 832 -6.52 37.12 -54.59
N LEU A 833 -6.07 36.62 -55.74
CA LEU A 833 -4.65 36.58 -56.07
C LEU A 833 -4.28 37.87 -56.81
N HIS A 834 -3.26 38.58 -56.32
CA HIS A 834 -2.72 39.76 -56.96
C HIS A 834 -1.39 39.42 -57.61
N GLU A 835 -1.30 39.52 -58.94
CA GLU A 835 -0.02 39.49 -59.64
C GLU A 835 0.58 40.90 -59.64
N ILE A 836 1.79 41.02 -59.09
CA ILE A 836 2.48 42.29 -58.88
C ILE A 836 3.78 42.24 -59.67
N ARG A 837 3.97 43.20 -60.57
CA ARG A 837 5.24 43.37 -61.28
C ARG A 837 6.19 44.19 -60.39
N THR A 838 7.31 43.59 -60.01
CA THR A 838 8.36 44.24 -59.23
C THR A 838 9.16 45.22 -60.10
N GLU A 839 9.92 46.11 -59.46
CA GLU A 839 10.73 47.13 -60.15
C GLU A 839 11.78 46.51 -61.08
N ASP A 840 12.34 45.36 -60.72
CA ASP A 840 13.28 44.60 -61.54
C ASP A 840 12.60 43.71 -62.61
N GLY A 841 11.28 43.87 -62.80
CA GLY A 841 10.52 43.28 -63.89
C GLY A 841 10.03 41.85 -63.65
N ILE A 842 10.20 41.29 -62.45
CA ILE A 842 9.70 39.96 -62.07
C ILE A 842 8.23 40.05 -61.66
N ILE A 843 7.42 39.05 -62.01
CA ILE A 843 6.05 38.94 -61.54
C ILE A 843 6.03 38.07 -60.29
N ILE A 844 5.54 38.62 -59.19
CA ILE A 844 5.31 37.91 -57.93
C ILE A 844 3.80 37.87 -57.66
N SER A 845 3.37 36.95 -56.81
CA SER A 845 1.97 36.83 -56.42
C SER A 845 1.78 37.14 -54.93
N CYS A 846 0.66 37.78 -54.61
CA CYS A 846 0.26 38.03 -53.23
C CYS A 846 -1.21 37.65 -53.05
N GLN A 847 -1.47 36.68 -52.18
CA GLN A 847 -2.81 36.16 -51.95
C GLN A 847 -3.49 36.95 -50.82
N GLN A 848 -4.64 37.55 -51.10
CA GLN A 848 -5.40 38.37 -50.18
C GLN A 848 -6.66 37.63 -49.72
N TRP A 849 -6.91 37.61 -48.42
CA TRP A 849 -8.19 37.24 -47.82
C TRP A 849 -8.82 38.44 -47.14
N LYS A 850 -10.06 38.75 -47.52
CA LYS A 850 -10.88 39.79 -46.91
C LYS A 850 -11.70 39.20 -45.77
N CYS A 851 -11.89 39.97 -44.71
CA CYS A 851 -12.81 39.60 -43.63
C CYS A 851 -14.26 39.79 -44.11
N ASN A 852 -15.08 38.73 -44.04
CA ASN A 852 -16.50 38.75 -44.43
C ASN A 852 -17.46 38.95 -43.25
N GLN A 853 -16.97 39.31 -42.06
CA GLN A 853 -17.88 39.57 -40.93
C GLN A 853 -18.73 40.81 -41.25
N GLU A 854 -20.05 40.63 -41.28
CA GLU A 854 -21.00 41.75 -41.30
C GLU A 854 -20.68 42.68 -40.11
N PRO A 855 -20.73 44.01 -40.32
CA PRO A 855 -20.35 45.00 -39.32
C PRO A 855 -21.39 45.08 -38.21
N GLN A 856 -21.48 44.06 -37.36
CA GLN A 856 -22.21 44.10 -36.11
C GLN A 856 -21.21 44.28 -34.98
N ARG A 857 -21.10 45.54 -34.51
CA ARG A 857 -20.23 46.06 -33.44
C ARG A 857 -18.79 46.34 -33.84
N GLN A 858 -18.59 47.36 -34.66
CA GLN A 858 -17.39 48.19 -34.54
C GLN A 858 -17.82 49.64 -34.41
N GLU A 859 -17.46 50.27 -33.29
CA GLU A 859 -17.50 51.71 -33.10
C GLU A 859 -16.72 52.36 -34.26
N GLU A 860 -17.32 53.37 -34.90
CA GLU A 860 -16.72 54.13 -35.98
C GLU A 860 -15.40 54.76 -35.49
N GLY A 861 -14.27 54.11 -35.80
CA GLY A 861 -12.95 54.65 -35.47
C GLY A 861 -11.75 53.72 -35.58
N ASN A 862 -11.91 52.38 -35.59
CA ASN A 862 -10.75 51.47 -35.56
C ASN A 862 -10.93 50.25 -36.48
N LYS A 863 -10.74 50.44 -37.80
CA LYS A 863 -10.50 49.28 -38.68
C LYS A 863 -9.11 48.70 -38.36
N PRO A 864 -9.00 47.40 -38.04
CA PRO A 864 -7.69 46.78 -37.78
C PRO A 864 -6.81 46.83 -39.04
N PHE A 865 -5.51 47.10 -38.86
CA PHE A 865 -4.55 47.18 -39.94
C PHE A 865 -4.40 45.82 -40.68
N PRO A 866 -4.16 45.83 -42.00
CA PRO A 866 -3.89 44.61 -42.76
C PRO A 866 -2.61 43.93 -42.26
N VAL A 867 -2.58 42.60 -42.36
CA VAL A 867 -1.45 41.75 -41.96
C VAL A 867 -0.80 41.15 -43.20
N LEU A 868 0.49 41.41 -43.42
CA LEU A 868 1.32 40.81 -44.46
C LEU A 868 2.15 39.65 -43.89
N LEU A 869 1.90 38.45 -44.39
CA LEU A 869 2.60 37.22 -44.07
C LEU A 869 3.67 36.95 -45.13
N ILE A 870 4.91 36.71 -44.70
CA ILE A 870 6.06 36.46 -45.58
C ILE A 870 6.64 35.08 -45.24
N ASN A 871 6.50 34.14 -46.17
CA ASN A 871 7.01 32.77 -46.00
C ASN A 871 8.54 32.71 -45.92
N GLY A 872 9.03 31.59 -45.39
CA GLY A 872 10.44 31.22 -45.43
C GLY A 872 10.84 30.61 -46.77
N TYR A 873 11.84 29.71 -46.75
CA TYR A 873 12.25 28.95 -47.94
C TYR A 873 11.22 27.87 -48.34
N ALA A 874 10.40 27.42 -47.40
CA ALA A 874 9.32 26.45 -47.65
C ALA A 874 8.04 27.15 -48.11
N THR A 875 7.25 26.46 -48.93
CA THR A 875 5.97 26.96 -49.45
C THR A 875 4.85 26.85 -48.40
N GLU A 876 4.04 27.90 -48.26
CA GLU A 876 2.73 27.93 -47.58
C GLU A 876 2.69 27.46 -46.10
N SER A 877 3.54 28.00 -45.23
CA SER A 877 3.54 27.65 -43.80
C SER A 877 2.39 28.23 -42.99
N TYR A 878 1.68 29.24 -43.51
CA TYR A 878 0.64 29.97 -42.77
C TYR A 878 -0.79 29.57 -43.14
N CYS A 879 -0.97 28.87 -44.25
CA CYS A 879 -2.25 28.39 -44.77
C CYS A 879 -2.13 26.87 -44.98
N LEU A 880 -2.71 26.09 -44.07
CA LEU A 880 -2.59 24.62 -44.10
C LEU A 880 -3.97 24.01 -44.36
N PRO A 881 -4.18 23.28 -45.48
CA PRO A 881 -5.47 22.69 -45.82
C PRO A 881 -6.02 21.74 -44.76
N THR A 882 -5.14 21.12 -43.98
CA THR A 882 -5.47 20.07 -43.00
C THR A 882 -5.63 20.58 -41.56
N GLU A 883 -5.30 21.85 -41.27
CA GLU A 883 -5.42 22.42 -39.93
C GLU A 883 -6.67 23.31 -39.87
N SER A 884 -7.56 23.10 -38.90
CA SER A 884 -8.82 23.85 -38.82
C SER A 884 -8.64 25.30 -38.34
N ASN A 885 -7.56 25.56 -37.59
CA ASN A 885 -7.25 26.86 -36.99
C ASN A 885 -5.84 27.35 -37.38
N ASP A 886 -5.58 27.51 -38.68
CA ASP A 886 -4.33 28.12 -39.13
C ASP A 886 -4.25 29.63 -38.82
N LEU A 887 -3.08 30.23 -39.06
CA LEU A 887 -2.83 31.63 -38.74
C LEU A 887 -3.71 32.59 -39.56
N VAL A 888 -3.91 32.31 -40.85
CA VAL A 888 -4.73 33.16 -41.72
C VAL A 888 -6.18 33.17 -41.25
N ARG A 889 -6.79 32.01 -40.96
CA ARG A 889 -8.15 31.93 -40.42
C ARG A 889 -8.27 32.62 -39.06
N SER A 890 -7.26 32.45 -38.20
CA SER A 890 -7.24 33.11 -36.88
C SER A 890 -7.21 34.64 -36.99
N LEU A 891 -6.40 35.19 -37.90
CA LEU A 891 -6.30 36.63 -38.15
C LEU A 891 -7.60 37.19 -38.77
N LEU A 892 -8.19 36.47 -39.74
CA LEU A 892 -9.49 36.83 -40.30
C LEU A 892 -10.59 36.82 -39.25
N HIS A 893 -10.59 35.85 -38.32
CA HIS A 893 -11.57 35.78 -37.24
C HIS A 893 -11.44 36.93 -36.22
N GLN A 894 -10.22 37.47 -36.06
CA GLN A 894 -9.94 38.69 -35.29
C GLN A 894 -10.21 39.99 -36.06
N GLY A 895 -10.73 39.89 -37.29
CA GLY A 895 -11.11 41.03 -38.12
C GLY A 895 -9.99 41.59 -39.00
N HIS A 896 -8.79 41.00 -39.01
CA HIS A 896 -7.68 41.48 -39.84
C HIS A 896 -7.79 40.96 -41.28
N GLU A 897 -7.72 41.88 -42.24
CA GLU A 897 -7.41 41.52 -43.62
C GLU A 897 -6.00 40.92 -43.69
N THR A 898 -5.85 39.77 -44.34
CA THR A 898 -4.59 39.01 -44.34
C THR A 898 -4.07 38.82 -45.76
N TRP A 899 -2.78 39.06 -45.95
CA TRP A 899 -2.05 38.95 -47.20
C TRP A 899 -0.92 37.93 -47.05
N LEU A 900 -0.73 37.05 -48.01
CA LEU A 900 0.39 36.10 -48.06
C LEU A 900 1.23 36.35 -49.30
N LEU A 901 2.46 36.82 -49.08
CA LEU A 901 3.42 37.07 -50.15
C LEU A 901 4.05 35.76 -50.63
N GLN A 902 3.81 35.43 -51.90
CA GLN A 902 4.57 34.42 -52.62
C GLN A 902 5.72 35.12 -53.33
N THR A 903 6.91 35.01 -52.72
CA THR A 903 8.12 35.68 -53.21
C THR A 903 8.60 35.07 -54.52
N ARG A 904 9.54 35.76 -55.20
CA ARG A 904 10.16 35.27 -56.43
C ARG A 904 10.71 33.85 -56.34
N LEU A 905 11.08 33.37 -55.16
CA LEU A 905 11.58 32.01 -54.91
C LEU A 905 10.58 30.90 -55.29
N LEU A 906 9.28 31.22 -55.43
CA LEU A 906 8.23 30.27 -55.81
C LEU A 906 8.00 30.17 -57.34
N GLY A 907 8.63 31.02 -58.16
CA GLY A 907 8.39 31.08 -59.61
C GLY A 907 9.17 30.04 -60.42
N THR A 908 8.52 29.43 -61.43
CA THR A 908 9.07 28.40 -62.34
C THR A 908 10.08 28.90 -63.39
N SER A 909 10.71 30.06 -63.20
CA SER A 909 11.69 30.60 -64.15
C SER A 909 13.12 30.26 -63.73
N SER A 910 13.63 29.15 -64.24
CA SER A 910 14.92 28.54 -63.92
C SER A 910 16.17 29.29 -64.43
N SER A 911 16.09 30.59 -64.73
CA SER A 911 17.18 31.34 -65.40
C SER A 911 17.64 32.61 -64.69
N ILE A 912 17.14 32.94 -63.50
CA ILE A 912 17.55 34.13 -62.75
C ILE A 912 18.09 33.69 -61.38
N ASN A 913 19.29 34.15 -61.00
CA ASN A 913 19.83 33.98 -59.64
C ASN A 913 18.93 34.74 -58.65
N MET A 914 18.01 34.03 -58.00
CA MET A 914 17.08 34.62 -57.03
C MET A 914 17.73 34.67 -55.64
N THR A 915 18.03 35.88 -55.16
CA THR A 915 18.69 36.11 -53.87
C THR A 915 17.71 36.63 -52.82
N VAL A 916 18.01 36.44 -51.53
CA VAL A 916 17.18 36.95 -50.41
C VAL A 916 17.21 38.48 -50.37
N GLU A 917 18.34 39.06 -50.76
CA GLU A 917 18.53 40.50 -50.98
C GLU A 917 17.49 41.02 -51.96
N ALA A 918 17.29 40.32 -53.10
CA ALA A 918 16.34 40.74 -54.10
C ALA A 918 14.88 40.69 -53.61
N ILE A 919 14.54 39.73 -52.73
CA ILE A 919 13.22 39.69 -52.07
C ILE A 919 13.02 40.93 -51.18
N GLY A 920 14.05 41.31 -50.41
CA GLY A 920 14.01 42.49 -49.56
C GLY A 920 13.98 43.80 -50.33
N MET A 921 14.73 43.89 -51.44
CA MET A 921 14.85 45.10 -52.25
C MET A 921 13.65 45.35 -53.15
N PHE A 922 12.99 44.29 -53.66
CA PHE A 922 12.01 44.42 -54.75
C PHE A 922 10.65 43.77 -54.44
N ASP A 923 10.61 42.58 -53.83
CA ASP A 923 9.33 41.86 -53.64
C ASP A 923 8.49 42.46 -52.51
N ILE A 924 9.12 42.62 -51.34
CA ILE A 924 8.44 43.14 -50.15
C ILE A 924 7.94 44.59 -50.36
N PRO A 925 8.75 45.52 -50.92
CA PRO A 925 8.26 46.85 -51.26
C PRO A 925 7.09 46.83 -52.24
N ALA A 926 7.14 45.98 -53.28
CA ALA A 926 6.06 45.86 -54.25
C ALA A 926 4.74 45.36 -53.61
N ALA A 927 4.83 44.37 -52.71
CA ALA A 927 3.68 43.87 -51.95
C ALA A 927 3.08 44.94 -51.02
N ILE A 928 3.94 45.68 -50.29
CA ILE A 928 3.49 46.77 -49.39
C ILE A 928 2.87 47.91 -50.18
N ASN A 929 3.47 48.30 -51.32
CA ASN A 929 2.92 49.33 -52.19
C ASN A 929 1.55 48.94 -52.75
N LYS A 930 1.35 47.65 -53.09
CA LYS A 930 0.04 47.17 -53.52
C LYS A 930 -1.03 47.25 -52.44
N ILE A 931 -0.66 46.96 -51.18
CA ILE A 931 -1.56 47.15 -50.03
C ILE A 931 -1.88 48.63 -49.82
N SER A 932 -0.87 49.52 -49.93
CA SER A 932 -1.06 50.97 -49.83
C SER A 932 -1.92 51.54 -50.97
N GLU A 933 -1.82 50.99 -52.19
CA GLU A 933 -2.67 51.36 -53.33
C GLU A 933 -4.16 51.11 -53.01
N LEU A 934 -4.47 50.00 -52.34
CA LEU A 934 -5.85 49.59 -52.04
C LEU A 934 -6.43 50.27 -50.80
N HIS A 935 -5.60 50.65 -49.82
CA HIS A 935 -6.05 51.15 -48.52
C HIS A 935 -5.66 52.62 -48.24
N GLY A 936 -4.92 53.25 -49.15
CA GLY A 936 -4.40 54.62 -49.01
C GLY A 936 -2.97 54.67 -48.45
N GLU A 937 -2.23 55.72 -48.79
CA GLU A 937 -0.81 55.86 -48.45
C GLU A 937 -0.51 55.98 -46.93
N SER A 938 -1.51 56.32 -46.13
CA SER A 938 -1.42 56.44 -44.67
C SER A 938 -1.67 55.13 -43.92
N VAL A 939 -2.03 54.05 -44.62
CA VAL A 939 -2.28 52.74 -43.99
C VAL A 939 -0.99 52.19 -43.35
N LYS A 940 -1.10 51.69 -42.12
CA LYS A 940 -0.03 50.90 -41.51
C LYS A 940 -0.31 49.42 -41.70
N ILE A 941 0.74 48.61 -41.76
CA ILE A 941 0.66 47.16 -42.03
C ILE A 941 1.36 46.40 -40.90
N HIS A 942 0.72 45.36 -40.38
CA HIS A 942 1.38 44.38 -39.51
C HIS A 942 2.14 43.37 -40.37
N VAL A 943 3.39 43.06 -40.05
CA VAL A 943 4.19 42.10 -40.83
C VAL A 943 4.56 40.90 -39.95
N VAL A 944 4.27 39.69 -40.44
CA VAL A 944 4.72 38.44 -39.82
C VAL A 944 5.59 37.70 -40.84
N ALA A 945 6.86 37.48 -40.50
CA ALA A 945 7.83 36.90 -41.43
C ALA A 945 8.58 35.71 -40.82
N HIS A 946 8.66 34.59 -41.55
CA HIS A 946 9.30 33.36 -41.08
C HIS A 946 10.62 33.07 -41.82
N CYS A 947 11.63 32.61 -41.09
CA CYS A 947 12.91 32.12 -41.63
C CYS A 947 13.55 33.13 -42.62
N VAL A 948 13.69 32.76 -43.90
CA VAL A 948 14.23 33.61 -44.97
C VAL A 948 13.41 34.89 -45.17
N GLY A 949 12.09 34.83 -45.05
CA GLY A 949 11.23 36.01 -45.09
C GLY A 949 11.55 37.00 -43.97
N GLY A 950 11.92 36.49 -42.80
CA GLY A 950 12.42 37.29 -41.69
C GLY A 950 13.70 38.04 -42.03
N LEU A 951 14.65 37.42 -42.72
CA LEU A 951 15.86 38.10 -43.21
C LEU A 951 15.52 39.15 -44.28
N ALA A 952 14.65 38.81 -45.24
CA ALA A 952 14.27 39.69 -46.34
C ALA A 952 13.60 40.99 -45.87
N ILE A 953 12.69 40.94 -44.88
CA ILE A 953 12.04 42.16 -44.35
C ILE A 953 13.03 43.06 -43.60
N HIS A 954 14.06 42.49 -42.96
CA HIS A 954 15.14 43.29 -42.37
C HIS A 954 15.95 44.01 -43.43
N ILE A 955 16.26 43.35 -44.56
CA ILE A 955 16.92 43.98 -45.71
C ILE A 955 16.04 45.11 -46.26
N ALA A 956 14.73 44.87 -46.41
CA ALA A 956 13.79 45.88 -46.91
C ALA A 956 13.74 47.14 -46.02
N LEU A 957 13.69 46.97 -44.70
CA LEU A 957 13.61 48.07 -43.75
C LEU A 957 14.95 48.79 -43.53
N MET A 958 16.03 48.03 -43.32
CA MET A 958 17.35 48.62 -43.06
C MET A 958 18.00 49.18 -44.32
N GLY A 959 17.72 48.58 -45.49
CA GLY A 959 18.14 49.11 -46.79
C GLY A 959 17.33 50.33 -47.25
N GLY A 960 16.30 50.73 -46.50
CA GLY A 960 15.46 51.88 -46.82
C GLY A 960 14.46 51.67 -47.96
N HIS A 961 14.28 50.43 -48.42
CA HIS A 961 13.34 50.07 -49.49
C HIS A 961 11.88 50.08 -49.01
N VAL A 962 11.64 49.92 -47.71
CA VAL A 962 10.34 50.09 -47.07
C VAL A 962 10.44 51.17 -46.00
N PHE A 963 9.58 52.17 -46.08
CA PHE A 963 9.55 53.25 -45.09
C PHE A 963 8.96 52.74 -43.76
N TYR A 964 9.77 52.77 -42.69
CA TYR A 964 9.42 52.20 -41.38
C TYR A 964 8.09 52.72 -40.80
N LYS A 965 7.66 53.96 -41.12
CA LYS A 965 6.37 54.51 -40.65
C LYS A 965 5.14 53.78 -41.21
N ARG A 966 5.31 52.98 -42.28
CA ARG A 966 4.26 52.13 -42.87
C ARG A 966 4.07 50.81 -42.12
N ILE A 967 4.98 50.45 -41.20
CA ILE A 967 4.87 49.21 -40.42
C ILE A 967 4.23 49.51 -39.06
N ALA A 968 3.08 48.89 -38.78
CA ALA A 968 2.41 48.99 -37.48
C ALA A 968 3.12 48.12 -36.42
N SER A 969 3.45 46.88 -36.78
CA SER A 969 4.27 45.98 -35.99
C SER A 969 4.99 44.97 -36.89
N LEU A 970 6.08 44.42 -36.37
CA LEU A 970 6.90 43.42 -37.06
C LEU A 970 7.13 42.23 -36.12
N SER A 971 6.75 41.04 -36.56
CA SER A 971 7.03 39.77 -35.88
C SER A 971 7.84 38.87 -36.80
N CYS A 972 9.08 38.56 -36.42
CA CYS A 972 9.98 37.77 -37.24
C CYS A 972 10.56 36.59 -36.47
N THR A 973 10.56 35.41 -37.07
CA THR A 973 11.38 34.29 -36.59
C THR A 973 12.63 34.20 -37.45
N ASN A 974 13.73 34.81 -37.01
CA ASN A 974 14.98 34.80 -37.76
C ASN A 974 15.84 33.58 -37.41
N SER A 975 16.48 32.99 -38.41
CA SER A 975 17.80 32.36 -38.25
C SER A 975 18.82 33.48 -37.98
N SER A 976 19.55 33.38 -36.86
CA SER A 976 20.47 34.42 -36.35
C SER A 976 21.26 35.16 -37.44
N MET A 977 21.20 36.51 -37.45
CA MET A 977 22.04 37.36 -38.32
C MET A 977 23.53 37.32 -37.95
N PHE A 978 23.87 36.68 -36.81
CA PHE A 978 25.24 36.42 -36.39
C PHE A 978 25.42 34.92 -36.20
N PHE A 979 25.92 34.24 -37.23
CA PHE A 979 26.50 32.92 -37.00
C PHE A 979 27.86 33.10 -36.32
N LYS A 980 27.88 33.09 -34.97
CA LYS A 980 29.09 32.66 -34.26
C LYS A 980 29.21 31.16 -34.45
N LEU A 981 29.67 30.75 -35.64
CA LEU A 981 29.90 29.35 -35.95
C LEU A 981 30.92 28.82 -34.94
N THR A 982 30.54 27.77 -34.21
CA THR A 982 31.50 27.02 -33.41
C THR A 982 32.62 26.52 -34.32
N ALA A 983 33.82 26.31 -33.78
CA ALA A 983 34.94 25.77 -34.56
C ALA A 983 34.54 24.49 -35.32
N TRP A 984 33.67 23.68 -34.73
CA TRP A 984 33.12 22.46 -35.34
C TRP A 984 32.18 22.74 -36.52
N SER A 985 31.29 23.73 -36.42
CA SER A 985 30.43 24.12 -37.54
C SER A 985 31.25 24.77 -38.66
N LYS A 986 32.30 25.53 -38.34
CA LYS A 986 33.25 26.05 -39.35
C LYS A 986 33.96 24.91 -40.06
N PHE A 987 34.46 23.92 -39.32
CA PHE A 987 35.10 22.73 -39.88
C PHE A 987 34.16 21.94 -40.80
N LYS A 988 32.90 21.74 -40.40
CA LYS A 988 31.86 21.11 -41.24
C LYS A 988 31.57 21.87 -42.54
N LEU A 989 31.61 23.20 -42.50
CA LEU A 989 31.44 24.05 -43.67
C LEU A 989 32.69 24.13 -44.55
N TRP A 990 33.88 23.91 -43.97
CA TRP A 990 35.18 23.93 -44.66
C TRP A 990 35.53 22.60 -45.32
N LEU A 991 34.93 21.50 -44.86
CA LEU A 991 34.98 20.24 -45.57
C LEU A 991 34.34 20.48 -46.94
N PRO A 992 35.07 20.26 -48.06
CA PRO A 992 34.45 20.30 -49.37
C PRO A 992 33.26 19.35 -49.30
N LEU A 993 32.09 19.80 -49.76
CA LEU A 993 30.93 18.94 -49.95
C LEU A 993 31.39 17.80 -50.85
N ILE A 994 31.86 16.70 -50.25
CA ILE A 994 31.98 15.44 -50.94
C ILE A 994 30.56 15.22 -51.48
N PRO A 995 30.39 14.92 -52.79
CA PRO A 995 29.11 14.85 -53.46
C PRO A 995 28.26 13.64 -53.02
N VAL A 996 28.27 13.31 -51.72
CA VAL A 996 27.42 12.31 -51.08
C VAL A 996 25.95 12.70 -51.20
N SER A 997 25.60 13.99 -51.20
CA SER A 997 24.23 14.44 -51.45
C SER A 997 23.74 14.08 -52.86
N THR A 998 24.58 14.23 -53.88
CA THR A 998 24.30 13.78 -55.26
C THR A 998 24.29 12.25 -55.40
N LEU A 999 25.10 11.54 -54.62
CA LEU A 999 25.15 10.07 -54.63
C LEU A 999 23.93 9.47 -53.92
N VAL A 1000 23.48 10.08 -52.83
CA VAL A 1000 22.25 9.74 -52.11
C VAL A 1000 21.01 10.13 -52.92
N ALA A 1001 21.01 11.29 -53.59
CA ALA A 1001 19.93 11.66 -54.51
C ALA A 1001 19.84 10.71 -55.72
N ARG A 1002 20.97 10.25 -56.27
CA ARG A 1002 20.99 9.19 -57.30
C ARG A 1002 20.54 7.82 -56.76
N TYR A 1003 20.88 7.49 -55.51
CA TYR A 1003 20.44 6.25 -54.87
C TYR A 1003 18.93 6.25 -54.61
N PHE A 1004 18.35 7.38 -54.16
CA PHE A 1004 16.90 7.52 -53.98
C PHE A 1004 16.14 7.61 -55.32
N ALA A 1005 16.72 8.19 -56.36
CA ALA A 1005 16.14 8.17 -57.71
C ALA A 1005 16.15 6.75 -58.32
N LEU A 1006 17.15 5.94 -58.03
CA LEU A 1006 17.21 4.52 -58.44
C LEU A 1006 16.23 3.63 -57.66
N VAL A 1007 16.05 3.88 -56.36
CA VAL A 1007 15.12 3.10 -55.51
C VAL A 1007 13.64 3.46 -55.78
N HIS A 1008 13.35 4.66 -56.30
CA HIS A 1008 11.97 5.02 -56.69
C HIS A 1008 11.52 4.49 -58.05
N ILE A 1009 12.43 4.05 -58.92
CA ILE A 1009 12.09 3.52 -60.25
C ILE A 1009 11.70 2.02 -60.18
N GLU A 1010 12.12 1.26 -59.17
CA GLU A 1010 11.79 -0.17 -59.05
C GLU A 1010 10.49 -0.49 -58.29
N CYS A 1011 9.77 0.50 -57.73
CA CYS A 1011 8.53 0.28 -56.97
C CYS A 1011 7.28 0.97 -57.56
N GLY A 1012 7.36 1.50 -58.79
CA GLY A 1012 6.32 2.35 -59.39
C GLY A 1012 5.63 1.83 -60.66
N GLU A 1013 5.97 0.65 -61.18
CA GLU A 1013 5.31 0.08 -62.36
C GLU A 1013 4.42 -1.11 -61.98
N ARG A 1014 3.26 -0.80 -61.39
CA ARG A 1014 2.01 -1.56 -61.50
C ARG A 1014 0.92 -0.76 -60.80
N VAL A 1015 -0.23 -0.64 -61.46
CA VAL A 1015 -1.45 0.06 -61.02
C VAL A 1015 -1.50 1.55 -61.36
N TRP A 1016 -1.58 1.87 -62.65
CA TRP A 1016 -2.45 2.94 -63.19
C TRP A 1016 -2.79 2.58 -64.64
N THR A 1017 -3.78 1.69 -64.82
CA THR A 1017 -4.55 1.58 -66.07
C THR A 1017 -6.02 1.47 -65.70
N GLY A 1018 -6.84 2.32 -66.31
CA GLY A 1018 -8.30 2.28 -66.26
C GLY A 1018 -8.91 3.29 -65.28
N PHE A 1019 -9.35 4.44 -65.79
CA PHE A 1019 -10.77 4.71 -66.01
C PHE A 1019 -10.91 5.91 -66.97
N ASP A 1020 -11.80 5.73 -67.94
CA ASP A 1020 -12.22 6.68 -68.99
C ASP A 1020 -12.63 8.07 -68.50
#